data_AF-A0A925DNC8-F1
#
_entry.id   AF-A0A925DNC8-F1
#
_cell.length_a   1.000
_cell.length_b   1.000
_cell.length_c   1.000
_cell.angle_alpha   90.00
_cell.angle_beta   90.00
_cell.angle_gamma   90.00
#
_symmetry.space_group_name_H-M   'P 1'
#
loop_
_entity.id
_entity.type
_entity.pdbx_description
1 polymer ?
#
loop_
_entity_poly.entity_id
_entity_poly.type
_entity_poly.pdbx_seq_one_letter_code
_entity_poly.pdbx_strand_id
1 'polypeptide(L)'
;MKKNYFLSPGLKFNVCLLLLASFLIAEKSKAQTTLLSYSSVWKYKDDGSDQGTAWQAAAFNDASWASGAGEFGYGDGDENTIVNACGTVTQYPTCTNKYITTYFRQTFNIANVSAFAGFTCNLRRDDGVVVYLNGVEVYRNNMPTGTITYTTLSSTNASDNGNTVFTFTMTPAASQLVTGANTIAVELHQRGPTSSDLTFILELIGDVTSTAGATITRGPYLQIGTSTSTILRWRTNNAVDGVVTYGTDSTNLNLSASVAGNVTEHTVQLTGLTPYTKYFYSIGTSSGIIQASTQNHFVTSPLPGAENKYVFWVTGDCGTNATMQTNVVNEYNQYMGNGVTNGWLLLGDNAYNGGFDNEYTSGFFDAYEGSIMKHAPLWPAPGNHDYDNSSTRQDDHAVPYYTIFNLPANAEAGGVASGTEAYYSYDYGNIHFLALDSYGEESNMRLYDTLGAQAVWVKQDLAANTKKWCIAYWHHPPYTMGSHNSDSESDLVAMRSKFIRILERNGVDLILCGHSHDYERSKLMKGHYGNESSFNAATHNLSSSSGKYDGSANSCAYLKDSAHTLLGTVYVVSGSSGKLSSTQSSWPHNALPYADETNGGSMVLEIEGNRLDAKWVCDDGVIRDQFTIIKEASKVHHLTVNLGDTLNMQASWLGQYTWPHSGQTVSTVTVSPSSNTNYVVTDQYPCITDSFYVNVIVPAVTVASLGSTSYCAGSSLNLNYTTTGTFFSGNVFTLQLSDAAGSFASPVNIGSVTATSSGTISGTIPSNTPTGNSYQLRIVSTVPVITSLNVAGTFTVTGTVASVTLNSSDADNIICSGDNVTLGSTGTNVVWYDDAGLTNVVGSGSTFNFSNTIANTYTYYVTQTVSGCTSAPVSVSIGVNPLPVLTISGLASQYFVSDGPVTLNGTPLGGTFSGTGIIFGNQFDPATAGAGGPYTITYTYTDANGCTGTATTTITVNDLPVVDAGTYPAVCINAAAITLAGTPAGGIFSGPGVTGTTFDPAAAGAGTHTITYSYTDGNGCTATATTTITVNDLPVVDAGTYPAVCINAAAITLAGTPAGGTFSGPGVTGNTFDPATAGAGTHTITYSYTDANGCTGTATTTITVNDLPVVDAGTYPATCINAGTITLAGTPAGGTFSGPGVTGTTFDPATAGAGTHTISYSYTDPAGCTAIATTTITVNALPIVDAGTYAAVCIDAAAITLAGTPAGGTFSGPGVTGTTF
;
A
#
# COMPACT_ATOMS: atom_id res chain seq x y z
N MET A 1 45.67 28.56 -22.80
CA MET A 1 45.54 29.95 -23.29
C MET A 1 44.05 30.22 -23.46
N LYS A 2 43.29 31.08 -22.76
CA LYS A 2 43.42 32.14 -21.73
C LYS A 2 42.16 31.95 -20.83
N LYS A 3 42.14 31.73 -19.50
CA LYS A 3 42.43 32.58 -18.31
C LYS A 3 41.85 34.01 -18.36
N ASN A 4 40.77 34.30 -17.62
CA ASN A 4 40.77 34.91 -16.26
C ASN A 4 39.59 35.87 -15.93
N TYR A 5 38.94 35.61 -14.78
CA TYR A 5 38.46 36.46 -13.65
C TYR A 5 37.94 37.91 -13.86
N PHE A 6 36.84 38.29 -13.16
CA PHE A 6 36.87 39.03 -11.87
C PHE A 6 35.46 39.51 -11.39
N LEU A 7 35.11 39.11 -10.16
CA LEU A 7 34.43 39.79 -9.02
C LEU A 7 33.32 40.88 -9.21
N SER A 8 32.31 40.79 -8.33
CA SER A 8 31.36 41.84 -7.85
C SER A 8 32.09 42.95 -7.05
N PRO A 9 31.46 43.97 -6.39
CA PRO A 9 30.04 44.41 -6.26
C PRO A 9 29.83 45.96 -6.41
N GLY A 10 28.59 46.48 -6.40
CA GLY A 10 28.38 47.95 -6.41
C GLY A 10 26.95 48.52 -6.56
N LEU A 11 26.07 48.16 -5.62
CA LEU A 11 24.85 48.82 -5.13
C LEU A 11 24.43 50.23 -5.67
N LYS A 12 23.20 50.29 -6.23
CA LYS A 12 22.14 51.33 -6.17
C LYS A 12 22.39 52.76 -6.71
N PHE A 13 21.54 53.24 -7.66
CA PHE A 13 20.37 54.12 -7.37
C PHE A 13 19.63 54.55 -8.68
N ASN A 14 18.30 54.34 -8.71
CA ASN A 14 17.25 54.98 -9.54
C ASN A 14 17.37 55.03 -11.07
N VAL A 15 16.75 54.07 -11.78
CA VAL A 15 15.63 54.27 -12.74
C VAL A 15 14.93 52.91 -12.96
N CYS A 16 13.90 52.59 -12.17
CA CYS A 16 12.89 51.59 -12.55
C CYS A 16 11.64 51.72 -11.67
N LEU A 17 11.09 52.94 -11.61
CA LEU A 17 9.86 53.27 -10.90
C LEU A 17 8.72 53.40 -11.93
N LEU A 18 8.34 52.29 -12.60
CA LEU A 18 7.14 52.24 -13.47
C LEU A 18 6.61 50.83 -13.79
N LEU A 19 7.09 49.77 -13.11
CA LEU A 19 6.59 48.39 -13.26
C LEU A 19 6.36 47.64 -11.93
N LEU A 20 6.25 48.38 -10.81
CA LEU A 20 5.78 47.86 -9.52
C LEU A 20 4.60 48.69 -9.02
N ALA A 21 3.44 48.51 -9.65
CA ALA A 21 2.16 49.00 -9.14
C ALA A 21 0.98 48.22 -9.76
N SER A 22 1.01 46.90 -9.65
CA SER A 22 -0.15 46.03 -9.94
C SER A 22 -0.03 44.62 -9.32
N PHE A 23 0.56 44.55 -8.12
CA PHE A 23 0.32 43.45 -7.18
C PHE A 23 -0.30 44.06 -5.91
N LEU A 24 -1.53 44.58 -6.08
CA LEU A 24 -2.49 44.61 -4.98
C LEU A 24 -3.24 43.30 -5.09
N ILE A 25 -3.04 42.46 -4.08
CA ILE A 25 -3.73 41.19 -3.86
C ILE A 25 -5.24 41.49 -3.90
N ALA A 26 -5.91 41.02 -4.95
CA ALA A 26 -7.35 40.85 -4.89
C ALA A 26 -7.60 39.58 -4.09
N GLU A 27 -8.07 39.72 -2.85
CA GLU A 27 -8.67 38.61 -2.11
C GLU A 27 -9.79 38.02 -2.98
N LYS A 28 -9.58 36.81 -3.48
CA LYS A 28 -10.62 36.06 -4.20
C LYS A 28 -11.68 35.66 -3.18
N SER A 29 -12.90 36.19 -3.34
CA SER A 29 -14.04 35.88 -2.49
C SER A 29 -14.42 34.40 -2.59
N LYS A 30 -14.51 33.75 -1.42
CA LYS A 30 -15.08 32.39 -1.18
C LYS A 30 -16.54 32.31 -1.67
N ALA A 31 -17.12 31.13 -1.89
CA ALA A 31 -18.52 30.93 -2.31
C ALA A 31 -19.53 30.77 -1.18
N GLN A 32 -19.05 30.13 -0.13
CA GLN A 32 -19.60 30.19 1.20
C GLN A 32 -18.40 30.17 2.13
N THR A 33 -18.45 30.92 3.21
CA THR A 33 -17.39 30.90 4.22
C THR A 33 -18.01 30.41 5.51
N THR A 34 -17.63 29.23 6.00
CA THR A 34 -17.90 28.89 7.40
C THR A 34 -17.21 29.93 8.27
N LEU A 35 -18.01 30.80 8.88
CA LEU A 35 -17.55 31.87 9.76
C LEU A 35 -17.41 31.33 11.18
N LEU A 36 -18.29 30.41 11.56
CA LEU A 36 -18.23 29.64 12.81
C LEU A 36 -18.59 28.19 12.49
N SER A 37 -17.75 27.24 12.87
CA SER A 37 -18.04 25.80 12.77
C SER A 37 -18.73 25.28 14.03
N TYR A 38 -19.33 24.09 13.99
CA TYR A 38 -19.85 23.40 15.18
C TYR A 38 -18.81 23.24 16.31
N SER A 39 -17.53 23.08 15.96
CA SER A 39 -16.41 22.95 16.91
C SER A 39 -15.91 24.28 17.50
N SER A 40 -16.55 25.41 17.17
CA SER A 40 -16.09 26.73 17.62
C SER A 40 -16.12 26.86 19.15
N VAL A 41 -15.16 27.59 19.71
CA VAL A 41 -15.05 27.84 21.16
C VAL A 41 -15.84 29.08 21.55
N TRP A 42 -16.97 28.93 22.21
CA TRP A 42 -17.82 30.04 22.62
C TRP A 42 -17.48 30.56 24.01
N LYS A 43 -17.67 31.87 24.22
CA LYS A 43 -17.79 32.44 25.56
C LYS A 43 -19.19 32.16 26.07
N TYR A 44 -19.31 31.72 27.32
CA TYR A 44 -20.61 31.39 27.90
C TYR A 44 -20.73 31.79 29.36
N LYS A 45 -21.98 31.99 29.79
CA LYS A 45 -22.35 32.32 31.16
C LYS A 45 -23.61 31.54 31.56
N ASP A 46 -23.44 30.73 32.58
CA ASP A 46 -24.34 29.66 33.01
C ASP A 46 -24.61 29.71 34.52
N ASP A 47 -24.41 30.85 35.18
CA ASP A 47 -24.59 31.01 36.63
C ASP A 47 -26.01 31.46 37.02
N GLY A 48 -26.92 31.50 36.05
CA GLY A 48 -28.31 31.93 36.24
C GLY A 48 -28.49 33.41 36.54
N SER A 49 -27.44 34.23 36.43
CA SER A 49 -27.54 35.67 36.69
C SER A 49 -28.11 36.45 35.51
N ASP A 50 -28.89 37.50 35.81
CA ASP A 50 -29.45 38.42 34.80
C ASP A 50 -28.34 39.26 34.14
N GLN A 51 -28.16 39.12 32.82
CA GLN A 51 -27.18 39.89 32.07
C GLN A 51 -27.75 41.17 31.45
N GLY A 52 -29.05 41.43 31.62
CA GLY A 52 -29.74 42.51 30.90
C GLY A 52 -29.58 42.37 29.39
N THR A 53 -29.45 43.49 28.68
CA THR A 53 -29.30 43.51 27.20
C THR A 53 -27.90 43.92 26.73
N ALA A 54 -27.03 44.42 27.62
CA ALA A 54 -25.72 44.96 27.23
C ALA A 54 -24.81 43.92 26.58
N TRP A 55 -24.91 42.65 27.01
CA TRP A 55 -24.11 41.52 26.52
C TRP A 55 -24.37 41.18 25.04
N GLN A 56 -25.53 41.56 24.50
CA GLN A 56 -25.89 41.29 23.10
C GLN A 56 -25.04 42.13 22.13
N ALA A 57 -24.55 43.29 22.58
CA ALA A 57 -23.81 44.24 21.75
C ALA A 57 -22.37 43.79 21.47
N ALA A 58 -21.84 44.19 20.30
CA ALA A 58 -20.48 43.84 19.89
C ALA A 58 -19.38 44.37 20.83
N ALA A 59 -19.61 45.54 21.46
CA ALA A 59 -18.64 46.19 22.34
C ALA A 59 -18.60 45.65 23.78
N PHE A 60 -19.45 44.67 24.14
CA PHE A 60 -19.47 44.12 25.50
C PHE A 60 -18.22 43.29 25.79
N ASN A 61 -17.64 43.50 26.97
CA ASN A 61 -16.46 42.79 27.44
C ASN A 61 -16.87 41.54 28.22
N ASP A 62 -16.70 40.37 27.59
CA ASP A 62 -16.94 39.04 28.16
C ASP A 62 -15.65 38.32 28.57
N ALA A 63 -14.55 39.04 28.78
CA ALA A 63 -13.27 38.42 29.16
C ALA A 63 -13.38 37.59 30.47
N SER A 64 -14.33 37.93 31.35
CA SER A 64 -14.61 37.19 32.58
C SER A 64 -15.55 36.00 32.41
N TRP A 65 -16.12 35.78 31.22
CA TRP A 65 -16.98 34.63 30.93
C TRP A 65 -16.14 33.39 30.67
N ALA A 66 -16.70 32.22 31.03
CA ALA A 66 -16.10 30.93 30.74
C ALA A 66 -16.04 30.69 29.22
N SER A 67 -15.19 29.76 28.78
CA SER A 67 -15.08 29.39 27.36
C SER A 67 -15.03 27.88 27.20
N GLY A 68 -15.74 27.35 26.22
CA GLY A 68 -15.81 25.92 25.92
C GLY A 68 -16.13 25.70 24.44
N ALA A 69 -15.97 24.47 23.95
CA ALA A 69 -16.37 24.11 22.59
C ALA A 69 -17.82 23.60 22.58
N GLY A 70 -18.56 23.86 21.50
CA GLY A 70 -19.84 23.17 21.27
C GLY A 70 -19.61 21.67 21.10
N GLU A 71 -20.54 20.78 21.43
CA GLU A 71 -21.90 20.97 21.96
C GLU A 71 -21.96 21.36 23.44
N PHE A 72 -22.83 22.32 23.80
CA PHE A 72 -23.03 22.77 25.18
C PHE A 72 -24.30 22.18 25.77
N GLY A 73 -24.26 21.69 27.01
CA GLY A 73 -25.47 21.15 27.61
C GLY A 73 -25.36 20.35 28.89
N TYR A 74 -26.40 19.57 29.17
CA TYR A 74 -26.45 18.47 30.13
C TYR A 74 -27.65 17.57 29.77
N GLY A 75 -27.62 16.31 30.22
CA GLY A 75 -28.74 15.37 30.11
C GLY A 75 -28.60 14.33 29.00
N ASP A 76 -27.86 14.61 27.93
CA ASP A 76 -27.89 13.80 26.71
C ASP A 76 -26.70 12.83 26.59
N GLY A 77 -25.53 13.21 27.12
CA GLY A 77 -24.35 12.35 27.23
C GLY A 77 -23.31 12.56 26.12
N ASP A 78 -23.56 13.47 25.19
CA ASP A 78 -22.75 13.81 24.03
C ASP A 78 -22.15 15.25 24.09
N GLU A 79 -22.35 15.96 25.19
CA GLU A 79 -21.96 17.35 25.35
C GLU A 79 -20.45 17.52 25.56
N ASN A 80 -19.81 18.30 24.70
CA ASN A 80 -18.39 18.65 24.83
C ASN A 80 -18.15 19.63 25.98
N THR A 81 -19.11 20.52 26.26
CA THR A 81 -19.05 21.45 27.38
C THR A 81 -20.31 21.34 28.23
N ILE A 82 -20.16 20.72 29.40
CA ILE A 82 -21.23 20.64 30.39
C ILE A 82 -21.47 22.03 31.00
N VAL A 83 -22.71 22.51 30.96
CA VAL A 83 -23.09 23.80 31.56
C VAL A 83 -23.58 23.65 33.00
N ASN A 84 -23.35 24.67 33.81
CA ASN A 84 -23.82 24.74 35.19
C ASN A 84 -25.35 24.90 35.21
N ALA A 85 -26.05 23.85 35.59
CA ALA A 85 -27.52 23.88 35.62
C ALA A 85 -28.08 24.67 36.82
N CYS A 86 -27.40 24.71 37.96
CA CYS A 86 -27.98 25.15 39.25
C CYS A 86 -26.98 25.28 40.41
N GLY A 87 -25.70 25.51 40.09
CA GLY A 87 -24.56 25.42 41.01
C GLY A 87 -23.76 24.12 40.92
N THR A 88 -24.11 23.21 39.99
CA THR A 88 -23.41 21.95 39.72
C THR A 88 -23.13 21.79 38.23
N VAL A 89 -21.90 21.43 37.87
CA VAL A 89 -21.47 21.12 36.51
C VAL A 89 -21.36 19.60 36.38
N THR A 90 -22.47 18.94 36.06
CA THR A 90 -22.56 17.48 35.97
C THR A 90 -23.49 17.08 34.84
N GLN A 91 -23.14 15.98 34.15
CA GLN A 91 -23.91 15.40 33.07
C GLN A 91 -25.40 15.21 33.39
N TYR A 92 -25.71 14.83 34.64
CA TYR A 92 -27.07 14.60 35.13
C TYR A 92 -27.29 15.40 36.42
N PRO A 93 -27.70 16.69 36.34
CA PRO A 93 -27.81 17.55 37.52
C PRO A 93 -28.93 17.07 38.46
N THR A 94 -28.62 16.88 39.74
CA THR A 94 -29.56 16.34 40.73
C THR A 94 -30.46 17.40 41.38
N CYS A 95 -30.27 18.67 41.03
CA CYS A 95 -31.05 19.77 41.57
C CYS A 95 -32.45 19.83 40.95
N THR A 96 -33.43 20.21 41.78
CA THR A 96 -34.83 20.32 41.36
C THR A 96 -35.12 21.58 40.54
N ASN A 97 -34.38 22.68 40.78
CA ASN A 97 -34.55 23.94 40.07
C ASN A 97 -33.25 24.32 39.34
N LYS A 98 -33.30 24.28 38.02
CA LYS A 98 -32.25 24.68 37.08
C LYS A 98 -32.44 26.12 36.61
N TYR A 99 -31.36 26.74 36.16
CA TYR A 99 -31.34 28.09 35.62
C TYR A 99 -32.07 28.15 34.29
N ILE A 100 -33.06 29.03 34.20
CA ILE A 100 -33.89 29.15 33.00
C ILE A 100 -33.05 29.54 31.78
N THR A 101 -32.06 30.42 31.95
CA THR A 101 -31.31 31.00 30.83
C THR A 101 -29.82 30.70 30.90
N THR A 102 -29.24 30.36 29.75
CA THR A 102 -27.78 30.28 29.54
C THR A 102 -27.40 31.18 28.35
N TYR A 103 -26.32 31.94 28.50
CA TYR A 103 -25.87 32.93 27.52
C TYR A 103 -24.60 32.48 26.82
N PHE A 104 -24.52 32.73 25.52
CA PHE A 104 -23.38 32.40 24.67
C PHE A 104 -22.99 33.61 23.81
N ARG A 105 -21.68 33.81 23.59
CA ARG A 105 -21.13 34.86 22.73
C ARG A 105 -19.95 34.34 21.93
N GLN A 106 -19.85 34.81 20.69
CA GLN A 106 -18.70 34.55 19.84
C GLN A 106 -18.47 35.70 18.86
N THR A 107 -17.19 35.96 18.55
CA THR A 107 -16.77 36.92 17.53
C THR A 107 -16.30 36.24 16.25
N PHE A 108 -16.60 36.83 15.11
CA PHE A 108 -16.11 36.39 13.80
C PHE A 108 -15.75 37.61 12.93
N ASN A 109 -14.76 37.46 12.05
CA ASN A 109 -14.27 38.56 11.22
C ASN A 109 -14.81 38.48 9.78
N ILE A 110 -15.25 39.62 9.23
CA ILE A 110 -15.65 39.77 7.83
C ILE A 110 -14.72 40.76 7.14
N ALA A 111 -13.97 40.32 6.13
CA ALA A 111 -13.08 41.20 5.37
C ALA A 111 -13.84 42.15 4.41
N ASN A 112 -14.94 41.68 3.82
CA ASN A 112 -15.79 42.47 2.93
C ASN A 112 -17.26 42.09 3.10
N VAL A 113 -18.05 42.99 3.69
CA VAL A 113 -19.49 42.78 3.91
C VAL A 113 -20.26 42.58 2.60
N SER A 114 -19.85 43.26 1.51
CA SER A 114 -20.51 43.13 0.20
C SER A 114 -20.25 41.80 -0.51
N ALA A 115 -19.31 40.99 0.00
CA ALA A 115 -19.08 39.64 -0.50
C ALA A 115 -20.17 38.65 -0.07
N PHE A 116 -21.03 39.00 0.88
CA PHE A 116 -22.06 38.12 1.42
C PHE A 116 -23.47 38.60 1.04
N ALA A 117 -24.29 37.70 0.49
CA ALA A 117 -25.70 37.91 0.20
C ALA A 117 -26.61 37.65 1.42
N GLY A 118 -26.10 36.86 2.37
CA GLY A 118 -26.78 36.45 3.60
C GLY A 118 -25.87 35.55 4.43
N PHE A 119 -26.43 34.98 5.50
CA PHE A 119 -25.80 33.88 6.22
C PHE A 119 -26.80 32.77 6.48
N THR A 120 -26.33 31.54 6.42
CA THR A 120 -27.05 30.36 6.85
C THR A 120 -26.55 29.97 8.24
N CYS A 121 -27.48 29.79 9.18
CA CYS A 121 -27.22 29.25 10.51
C CYS A 121 -27.79 27.86 10.65
N ASN A 122 -26.96 26.91 11.07
CA ASN A 122 -27.37 25.58 11.47
C ASN A 122 -27.27 25.47 13.00
N LEU A 123 -28.40 25.28 13.68
CA LEU A 123 -28.52 25.39 15.14
C LEU A 123 -29.21 24.16 15.74
N ARG A 124 -28.65 23.55 16.79
CA ARG A 124 -29.40 22.67 17.70
C ARG A 124 -29.75 23.39 18.99
N ARG A 125 -30.95 23.15 19.51
CA ARG A 125 -31.47 23.79 20.72
C ARG A 125 -32.49 22.91 21.42
N ASP A 126 -32.46 22.86 22.75
CA ASP A 126 -33.34 21.96 23.53
C ASP A 126 -34.66 22.59 24.04
N ASP A 127 -34.87 23.91 24.00
CA ASP A 127 -36.19 24.45 24.38
C ASP A 127 -36.50 25.78 23.70
N GLY A 128 -35.87 26.87 24.09
CA GLY A 128 -36.10 28.18 23.52
C GLY A 128 -34.77 28.82 23.19
N VAL A 129 -34.72 29.59 22.10
CA VAL A 129 -33.49 30.27 21.70
C VAL A 129 -33.78 31.63 21.09
N VAL A 130 -32.94 32.61 21.41
CA VAL A 130 -32.91 33.92 20.76
C VAL A 130 -31.48 34.22 20.33
N VAL A 131 -31.32 34.67 19.08
CA VAL A 131 -30.03 34.95 18.45
C VAL A 131 -29.94 36.42 18.07
N TYR A 132 -28.84 37.04 18.46
CA TYR A 132 -28.50 38.43 18.21
C TYR A 132 -27.24 38.53 17.36
N LEU A 133 -27.27 39.43 16.38
CA LEU A 133 -26.12 39.83 15.58
C LEU A 133 -25.79 41.29 15.89
N ASN A 134 -24.60 41.54 16.42
CA ASN A 134 -24.13 42.87 16.81
C ASN A 134 -25.14 43.67 17.66
N GLY A 135 -25.88 42.98 18.54
CA GLY A 135 -26.88 43.58 19.43
C GLY A 135 -28.29 43.72 18.85
N VAL A 136 -28.53 43.26 17.62
CA VAL A 136 -29.87 43.23 17.02
C VAL A 136 -30.37 41.80 16.97
N GLU A 137 -31.59 41.57 17.44
CA GLU A 137 -32.22 40.26 17.34
C GLU A 137 -32.47 39.91 15.87
N VAL A 138 -31.93 38.77 15.43
CA VAL A 138 -32.04 38.28 14.05
C VAL A 138 -32.89 37.02 13.93
N TYR A 139 -33.04 36.28 15.02
CA TYR A 139 -33.82 35.05 15.03
C TYR A 139 -34.28 34.70 16.44
N ARG A 140 -35.49 34.14 16.56
CA ARG A 140 -35.94 33.45 17.76
C ARG A 140 -36.70 32.20 17.37
N ASN A 141 -36.57 31.14 18.17
CA ASN A 141 -37.31 29.89 17.99
C ASN A 141 -37.86 29.41 19.33
N ASN A 142 -39.14 29.02 19.33
CA ASN A 142 -39.88 28.54 20.49
C ASN A 142 -39.85 29.48 21.73
N MET A 143 -39.80 30.79 21.47
CA MET A 143 -39.89 31.85 22.48
C MET A 143 -41.15 32.69 22.26
N PRO A 144 -41.80 33.19 23.34
CA PRO A 144 -43.00 34.02 23.21
C PRO A 144 -42.72 35.32 22.46
N THR A 145 -43.78 35.97 21.96
CA THR A 145 -43.68 37.32 21.38
C THR A 145 -43.50 38.37 22.47
N GLY A 146 -42.82 39.48 22.14
CA GLY A 146 -42.55 40.57 23.08
C GLY A 146 -41.17 40.50 23.73
N THR A 147 -40.99 41.27 24.81
CA THR A 147 -39.72 41.40 25.53
C THR A 147 -39.35 40.09 26.23
N ILE A 148 -38.12 39.63 25.98
CA ILE A 148 -37.54 38.45 26.64
C ILE A 148 -36.69 38.92 27.83
N THR A 149 -36.88 38.27 28.98
CA THR A 149 -36.07 38.42 30.19
C THR A 149 -35.43 37.08 30.52
N TYR A 150 -34.40 37.05 31.38
CA TYR A 150 -33.73 35.81 31.78
C TYR A 150 -34.62 34.78 32.52
N THR A 151 -35.83 35.18 32.91
CA THR A 151 -36.86 34.31 33.52
C THR A 151 -37.98 33.94 32.56
N THR A 152 -37.93 34.44 31.33
CA THR A 152 -38.90 34.08 30.29
C THR A 152 -38.68 32.62 29.90
N LEU A 153 -39.76 31.84 29.91
CA LEU A 153 -39.72 30.42 29.56
C LEU A 153 -39.92 30.22 28.05
N SER A 154 -39.44 29.10 27.52
CA SER A 154 -39.81 28.67 26.17
C SER A 154 -41.33 28.44 26.08
N SER A 155 -41.88 28.54 24.87
CA SER A 155 -43.34 28.43 24.66
C SER A 155 -43.85 26.99 24.80
N THR A 156 -43.05 26.04 24.34
CA THR A 156 -43.33 24.59 24.35
C THR A 156 -42.05 23.80 24.68
N ASN A 157 -42.15 22.50 25.00
CA ASN A 157 -40.95 21.65 25.08
C ASN A 157 -40.43 21.40 23.66
N ALA A 158 -39.11 21.28 23.48
CA ALA A 158 -38.60 20.58 22.29
C ALA A 158 -39.07 19.12 22.35
N SER A 159 -39.65 18.61 21.27
CA SER A 159 -39.99 17.17 21.17
C SER A 159 -38.81 16.32 20.71
N ASP A 160 -37.79 16.96 20.16
CA ASP A 160 -36.59 16.35 19.60
C ASP A 160 -35.40 16.37 20.56
N ASN A 161 -35.55 16.94 21.76
CA ASN A 161 -34.51 17.04 22.79
C ASN A 161 -33.15 17.48 22.22
N GLY A 162 -33.14 18.57 21.45
CA GLY A 162 -31.91 19.08 20.82
C GLY A 162 -31.32 18.25 19.66
N ASN A 163 -31.90 17.11 19.27
CA ASN A 163 -31.30 16.25 18.22
C ASN A 163 -31.43 16.80 16.80
N THR A 164 -32.39 17.69 16.52
CA THR A 164 -32.62 18.20 15.16
C THR A 164 -31.83 19.47 14.91
N VAL A 165 -31.15 19.53 13.75
CA VAL A 165 -30.53 20.77 13.27
C VAL A 165 -31.61 21.66 12.64
N PHE A 166 -31.83 22.83 13.24
CA PHE A 166 -32.65 23.89 12.68
C PHE A 166 -31.81 24.78 11.78
N THR A 167 -32.14 24.79 10.49
CA THR A 167 -31.50 25.67 9.50
C THR A 167 -32.34 26.92 9.29
N PHE A 168 -31.73 28.10 9.42
CA PHE A 168 -32.38 29.36 9.05
C PHE A 168 -31.39 30.30 8.37
N THR A 169 -31.90 31.12 7.45
CA THR A 169 -31.12 32.15 6.77
C THR A 169 -31.38 33.51 7.40
N MET A 170 -30.32 34.29 7.58
CA MET A 170 -30.39 35.70 7.94
C MET A 170 -29.93 36.55 6.76
N THR A 171 -30.72 37.57 6.42
CA THR A 171 -30.33 38.60 5.44
C THR A 171 -30.21 39.94 6.18
N PRO A 172 -29.15 40.12 6.99
CA PRO A 172 -29.00 41.34 7.76
C PRO A 172 -28.82 42.54 6.81
N ALA A 173 -29.41 43.68 7.18
CA ALA A 173 -29.16 44.92 6.49
C ALA A 173 -27.65 45.24 6.53
N ALA A 174 -27.12 45.87 5.48
CA ALA A 174 -25.70 46.23 5.42
C ALA A 174 -25.20 47.07 6.62
N SER A 175 -26.11 47.72 7.35
CA SER A 175 -25.81 48.48 8.58
C SER A 175 -25.63 47.61 9.83
N GLN A 176 -26.06 46.33 9.81
CA GLN A 176 -25.95 45.41 10.94
C GLN A 176 -24.64 44.62 10.93
N LEU A 177 -24.00 44.48 9.77
CA LEU A 177 -22.67 43.90 9.61
C LEU A 177 -21.64 45.01 9.47
N VAL A 178 -20.45 44.76 9.99
CA VAL A 178 -19.30 45.65 9.78
C VAL A 178 -18.13 44.88 9.19
N THR A 179 -17.33 45.55 8.35
CA THR A 179 -16.02 45.02 7.98
C THR A 179 -15.15 44.97 9.23
N GLY A 180 -14.52 43.82 9.50
CA GLY A 180 -13.82 43.51 10.74
C GLY A 180 -14.64 42.61 11.66
N ALA A 181 -14.51 42.82 12.97
CA ALA A 181 -15.11 41.96 13.98
C ALA A 181 -16.63 42.18 14.09
N ASN A 182 -17.36 41.08 14.03
CA ASN A 182 -18.79 40.97 14.29
C ASN A 182 -19.01 40.01 15.46
N THR A 183 -20.12 40.15 16.16
CA THR A 183 -20.49 39.32 17.32
C THR A 183 -21.84 38.66 17.08
N ILE A 184 -21.88 37.34 17.29
CA ILE A 184 -23.11 36.60 17.48
C ILE A 184 -23.27 36.31 18.97
N ALA A 185 -24.47 36.56 19.49
CA ALA A 185 -24.82 36.38 20.89
C ALA A 185 -26.13 35.59 20.96
N VAL A 186 -26.21 34.61 21.86
CA VAL A 186 -27.34 33.68 21.95
C VAL A 186 -27.78 33.53 23.40
N GLU A 187 -29.08 33.58 23.65
CA GLU A 187 -29.67 33.17 24.93
C GLU A 187 -30.55 31.93 24.69
N LEU A 188 -30.30 30.90 25.48
CA LEU A 188 -31.07 29.67 25.47
C LEU A 188 -31.96 29.65 26.71
N HIS A 189 -33.24 29.29 26.54
CA HIS A 189 -34.27 29.35 27.57
C HIS A 189 -34.96 28.00 27.73
N GLN A 190 -35.05 27.51 28.96
CA GLN A 190 -35.76 26.27 29.27
C GLN A 190 -37.28 26.47 29.37
N ARG A 191 -38.06 25.40 29.17
CA ARG A 191 -39.51 25.42 29.40
C ARG A 191 -39.86 25.63 30.86
N GLY A 192 -39.02 25.14 31.75
CA GLY A 192 -39.20 25.27 33.18
C GLY A 192 -37.92 24.94 33.94
N PRO A 193 -37.86 25.29 35.23
CA PRO A 193 -36.70 25.01 36.08
C PRO A 193 -36.50 23.51 36.34
N THR A 194 -37.39 22.64 35.87
CA THR A 194 -37.30 21.19 36.04
C THR A 194 -36.89 20.45 34.77
N SER A 195 -36.38 21.12 33.72
CA SER A 195 -36.00 20.43 32.48
C SER A 195 -34.97 19.34 32.75
N SER A 196 -35.06 18.24 32.02
CA SER A 196 -34.13 17.11 32.13
C SER A 196 -32.76 17.43 31.56
N ASP A 197 -32.77 18.27 30.53
CA ASP A 197 -31.75 18.45 29.52
C ASP A 197 -31.60 19.92 29.14
N LEU A 198 -30.52 20.20 28.41
CA LEU A 198 -30.23 21.45 27.73
C LEU A 198 -29.21 21.16 26.64
N THR A 199 -29.44 21.62 25.41
CA THR A 199 -28.47 21.46 24.30
C THR A 199 -28.37 22.76 23.48
N PHE A 200 -27.14 23.14 23.13
CA PHE A 200 -26.81 24.25 22.21
C PHE A 200 -25.56 23.96 21.37
N ILE A 201 -25.71 24.04 20.04
CA ILE A 201 -24.59 24.10 19.10
C ILE A 201 -24.98 24.94 17.88
N LEU A 202 -24.05 25.74 17.35
CA LEU A 202 -24.31 26.61 16.21
C LEU A 202 -23.14 26.64 15.22
N GLU A 203 -23.47 26.46 13.95
CA GLU A 203 -22.62 26.76 12.79
C GLU A 203 -23.18 27.98 12.05
N LEU A 204 -22.29 28.89 11.64
CA LEU A 204 -22.60 30.10 10.87
C LEU A 204 -21.83 30.06 9.55
N ILE A 205 -22.55 30.10 8.44
CA ILE A 205 -22.01 30.07 7.08
C ILE A 205 -22.40 31.36 6.39
N GLY A 206 -21.43 32.13 5.89
CA GLY A 206 -21.71 33.29 5.04
C GLY A 206 -21.99 32.87 3.61
N ASP A 207 -23.17 33.19 3.09
CA ASP A 207 -23.60 32.95 1.72
C ASP A 207 -23.01 34.01 0.81
N VAL A 208 -22.16 33.67 -0.16
CA VAL A 208 -21.55 34.73 -0.98
C VAL A 208 -22.45 35.17 -2.13
N THR A 209 -22.23 36.40 -2.55
CA THR A 209 -22.77 36.92 -3.82
C THR A 209 -22.07 36.23 -4.99
N SER A 210 -22.71 35.21 -5.59
CA SER A 210 -22.21 34.60 -6.83
C SER A 210 -22.17 35.69 -7.91
N THR A 211 -20.99 35.96 -8.48
CA THR A 211 -20.80 36.88 -9.59
C THR A 211 -21.17 36.25 -10.96
N ALA A 212 -21.40 34.94 -11.01
CA ALA A 212 -21.55 34.18 -12.26
C ALA A 212 -22.96 33.60 -12.54
N GLY A 213 -23.89 33.65 -11.57
CA GLY A 213 -25.24 33.06 -11.72
C GLY A 213 -25.30 31.53 -11.81
N ALA A 214 -24.14 30.86 -11.73
CA ALA A 214 -24.03 29.41 -11.74
C ALA A 214 -24.13 28.82 -10.32
N THR A 215 -24.94 27.78 -10.19
CA THR A 215 -25.13 26.97 -8.98
C THR A 215 -24.88 25.52 -9.30
N ILE A 216 -24.34 24.76 -8.34
CA ILE A 216 -24.20 23.31 -8.48
C ILE A 216 -25.60 22.68 -8.41
N THR A 217 -25.93 21.82 -9.37
CA THR A 217 -27.20 21.08 -9.46
C THR A 217 -27.00 19.56 -9.31
N ARG A 218 -25.75 19.12 -9.21
CA ARG A 218 -25.37 17.74 -8.84
C ARG A 218 -23.93 17.74 -8.31
N GLY A 219 -23.72 17.10 -7.17
CA GLY A 219 -22.40 16.85 -6.60
C GLY A 219 -21.89 18.00 -5.72
N PRO A 220 -20.57 18.08 -5.48
CA PRO A 220 -19.50 17.35 -6.16
C PRO A 220 -19.31 15.91 -5.70
N TYR A 221 -18.62 15.14 -6.55
CA TYR A 221 -18.21 13.77 -6.25
C TYR A 221 -16.82 13.47 -6.79
N LEU A 222 -16.13 12.53 -6.14
CA LEU A 222 -14.73 12.18 -6.35
C LEU A 222 -14.61 10.84 -7.07
N GLN A 223 -13.74 10.76 -8.08
CA GLN A 223 -13.52 9.56 -8.88
C GLN A 223 -12.04 9.33 -9.18
N ILE A 224 -11.68 8.08 -9.47
CA ILE A 224 -10.30 7.65 -9.80
C ILE A 224 -9.28 8.27 -8.83
N GLY A 225 -9.48 8.00 -7.53
CA GLY A 225 -8.54 8.42 -6.49
C GLY A 225 -7.27 7.58 -6.57
N THR A 226 -6.16 8.19 -6.99
CA THR A 226 -4.84 7.54 -7.03
C THR A 226 -3.94 8.11 -5.94
N SER A 227 -2.69 7.62 -5.88
CA SER A 227 -1.69 8.16 -4.96
C SER A 227 -1.23 9.57 -5.29
N THR A 228 -1.42 10.03 -6.53
CA THR A 228 -0.93 11.33 -7.00
C THR A 228 -1.97 12.16 -7.75
N SER A 229 -3.20 11.67 -7.88
CA SER A 229 -4.27 12.36 -8.59
C SER A 229 -5.65 11.98 -8.06
N THR A 230 -6.65 12.81 -8.38
CA THR A 230 -8.08 12.48 -8.24
C THR A 230 -8.88 13.27 -9.25
N ILE A 231 -10.06 12.80 -9.64
CA ILE A 231 -11.00 13.51 -10.49
C ILE A 231 -12.14 14.06 -9.64
N LEU A 232 -12.44 15.35 -9.81
CA LEU A 232 -13.64 15.99 -9.25
C LEU A 232 -14.65 16.21 -10.36
N ARG A 233 -15.90 15.83 -10.09
CA ARG A 233 -17.03 16.08 -11.00
C ARG A 233 -18.16 16.82 -10.31
N TRP A 234 -18.87 17.65 -11.07
CA TRP A 234 -20.11 18.31 -10.64
C TRP A 234 -20.89 18.81 -11.85
N ARG A 235 -22.18 19.08 -11.66
CA ARG A 235 -23.06 19.72 -12.65
C ARG A 235 -23.43 21.13 -12.23
N THR A 236 -23.53 22.07 -13.18
CA THR A 236 -24.08 23.40 -12.96
C THR A 236 -25.41 23.64 -13.70
N ASN A 237 -26.24 24.54 -13.18
CA ASN A 237 -27.52 24.96 -13.79
C ASN A 237 -27.37 25.65 -15.17
N ASN A 238 -26.21 26.24 -15.45
CA ASN A 238 -25.87 26.83 -16.75
C ASN A 238 -24.39 26.58 -17.10
N ALA A 239 -24.05 26.72 -18.38
CA ALA A 239 -22.71 26.48 -18.86
C ALA A 239 -21.72 27.56 -18.38
N VAL A 240 -20.67 27.13 -17.67
CA VAL A 240 -19.56 27.96 -17.16
C VAL A 240 -18.24 27.21 -17.27
N ASP A 241 -17.10 27.88 -17.08
CA ASP A 241 -15.81 27.21 -16.94
C ASP A 241 -15.67 26.57 -15.55
N GLY A 242 -14.86 25.51 -15.46
CA GLY A 242 -14.68 24.74 -14.23
C GLY A 242 -13.30 24.97 -13.61
N VAL A 243 -13.25 25.42 -12.36
CA VAL A 243 -12.05 25.63 -11.56
C VAL A 243 -12.17 24.91 -10.23
N VAL A 244 -11.16 24.13 -9.87
CA VAL A 244 -10.98 23.59 -8.52
C VAL A 244 -9.78 24.27 -7.89
N THR A 245 -9.96 24.88 -6.70
CA THR A 245 -8.83 25.28 -5.85
C THR A 245 -8.70 24.29 -4.70
N TYR A 246 -7.48 23.96 -4.31
CA TYR A 246 -7.24 22.91 -3.33
C TYR A 246 -5.95 23.15 -2.53
N GLY A 247 -5.79 22.44 -1.41
CA GLY A 247 -4.62 22.56 -0.54
C GLY A 247 -4.74 21.69 0.71
N THR A 248 -3.66 21.49 1.44
CA THR A 248 -3.65 20.69 2.69
C THR A 248 -4.13 21.47 3.91
N ASP A 249 -4.26 22.79 3.79
CA ASP A 249 -4.80 23.69 4.80
C ASP A 249 -6.21 24.14 4.39
N SER A 250 -7.22 23.79 5.18
CA SER A 250 -8.63 24.12 4.92
C SER A 250 -8.91 25.63 4.90
N THR A 251 -8.02 26.43 5.50
CA THR A 251 -8.13 27.89 5.54
C THR A 251 -7.39 28.57 4.39
N ASN A 252 -6.48 27.85 3.72
CA ASN A 252 -5.60 28.38 2.67
C ASN A 252 -5.40 27.37 1.51
N LEU A 253 -6.32 27.39 0.54
CA LEU A 253 -6.24 26.58 -0.68
C LEU A 253 -5.29 27.26 -1.69
N ASN A 254 -4.03 26.84 -1.72
CA ASN A 254 -2.95 27.48 -2.46
C ASN A 254 -2.67 26.91 -3.86
N LEU A 255 -3.35 25.82 -4.24
CA LEU A 255 -3.24 25.17 -5.55
C LEU A 255 -4.54 25.33 -6.35
N SER A 256 -4.46 25.19 -7.67
CA SER A 256 -5.63 25.24 -8.54
C SER A 256 -5.47 24.42 -9.81
N ALA A 257 -6.56 23.81 -10.26
CA ALA A 257 -6.70 23.14 -11.55
C ALA A 257 -7.96 23.65 -12.26
N SER A 258 -7.96 23.67 -13.59
CA SER A 258 -9.10 24.14 -14.38
C SER A 258 -9.18 23.43 -15.72
N VAL A 259 -10.39 23.36 -16.27
CA VAL A 259 -10.64 22.90 -17.65
C VAL A 259 -11.19 24.04 -18.47
N ALA A 260 -10.75 24.13 -19.73
CA ALA A 260 -11.15 25.20 -20.64
C ALA A 260 -12.53 24.94 -21.24
N GLY A 261 -13.28 26.03 -21.47
CA GLY A 261 -14.60 25.99 -22.11
C GLY A 261 -15.75 26.04 -21.13
N ASN A 262 -16.91 26.53 -21.60
CA ASN A 262 -18.11 26.62 -20.79
C ASN A 262 -18.97 25.37 -20.97
N VAL A 263 -19.17 24.60 -19.90
CA VAL A 263 -19.93 23.35 -19.88
C VAL A 263 -20.84 23.31 -18.65
N THR A 264 -21.85 22.44 -18.70
CA THR A 264 -22.69 22.13 -17.52
C THR A 264 -22.17 20.94 -16.74
N GLU A 265 -21.48 20.00 -17.39
CA GLU A 265 -20.83 18.84 -16.76
C GLU A 265 -19.34 19.10 -16.63
N HIS A 266 -18.87 19.22 -15.39
CA HIS A 266 -17.48 19.54 -15.10
C HIS A 266 -16.73 18.29 -14.69
N THR A 267 -15.53 18.12 -15.24
CA THR A 267 -14.60 17.04 -14.88
C THR A 267 -13.21 17.62 -14.77
N VAL A 268 -12.66 17.69 -13.56
CA VAL A 268 -11.37 18.32 -13.28
C VAL A 268 -10.45 17.32 -12.60
N GLN A 269 -9.37 16.96 -13.28
CA GLN A 269 -8.33 16.12 -12.71
C GLN A 269 -7.31 16.96 -11.95
N LEU A 270 -7.11 16.64 -10.68
CA LEU A 270 -6.02 17.14 -9.86
C LEU A 270 -4.84 16.19 -10.01
N THR A 271 -3.63 16.71 -10.21
CA THR A 271 -2.40 15.91 -10.39
C THR A 271 -1.28 16.44 -9.50
N GLY A 272 -0.19 15.67 -9.37
CA GLY A 272 0.97 16.05 -8.55
C GLY A 272 0.68 16.08 -7.05
N LEU A 273 -0.32 15.31 -6.59
CA LEU A 273 -0.69 15.21 -5.18
C LEU A 273 0.30 14.31 -4.42
N THR A 274 0.46 14.57 -3.13
CA THR A 274 1.26 13.72 -2.25
C THR A 274 0.45 12.49 -1.82
N PRO A 275 1.00 11.25 -1.90
CA PRO A 275 0.32 10.04 -1.45
C PRO A 275 -0.17 10.12 0.00
N TYR A 276 -1.27 9.42 0.29
CA TYR A 276 -1.88 9.33 1.61
C TYR A 276 -2.02 10.66 2.38
N THR A 277 -2.34 11.74 1.67
CA THR A 277 -2.44 13.09 2.22
C THR A 277 -3.86 13.63 2.10
N LYS A 278 -4.34 14.29 3.15
CA LYS A 278 -5.65 14.98 3.17
C LYS A 278 -5.55 16.32 2.45
N TYR A 279 -6.41 16.53 1.46
CA TYR A 279 -6.59 17.79 0.74
C TYR A 279 -8.00 18.31 0.95
N PHE A 280 -8.14 19.61 1.13
CA PHE A 280 -9.40 20.34 1.05
C PHE A 280 -9.55 20.97 -0.33
N TYR A 281 -10.77 21.16 -0.80
CA TYR A 281 -11.02 21.77 -2.10
C TYR A 281 -12.24 22.70 -2.11
N SER A 282 -12.28 23.58 -3.11
CA SER A 282 -13.45 24.37 -3.47
C SER A 282 -13.67 24.34 -4.97
N ILE A 283 -14.92 24.51 -5.37
CA ILE A 283 -15.37 24.48 -6.75
C ILE A 283 -15.79 25.88 -7.17
N GLY A 284 -15.42 26.27 -8.37
CA GLY A 284 -15.73 27.58 -8.91
C GLY A 284 -15.55 27.68 -10.41
N THR A 285 -15.47 28.93 -10.83
CA THR A 285 -15.19 29.41 -12.18
C THR A 285 -13.98 30.35 -12.11
N SER A 286 -13.45 30.76 -13.26
CA SER A 286 -12.47 31.85 -13.31
C SER A 286 -13.00 33.18 -12.73
N SER A 287 -14.33 33.33 -12.66
CA SER A 287 -15.02 34.52 -12.16
C SER A 287 -15.30 34.50 -10.65
N GLY A 288 -15.08 33.38 -9.97
CA GLY A 288 -15.33 33.23 -8.54
C GLY A 288 -15.67 31.80 -8.12
N ILE A 289 -15.66 31.56 -6.82
CA ILE A 289 -16.00 30.26 -6.23
C ILE A 289 -17.54 30.08 -6.32
N ILE A 290 -18.01 28.85 -6.57
CA ILE A 290 -19.43 28.43 -6.54
C ILE A 290 -19.77 27.63 -5.27
N GLN A 291 -18.86 26.79 -4.76
CA GLN A 291 -19.04 26.03 -3.53
C GLN A 291 -17.72 25.86 -2.76
N ALA A 292 -17.72 26.10 -1.45
CA ALA A 292 -16.59 25.83 -0.55
C ALA A 292 -17.10 25.37 0.82
N SER A 293 -16.53 24.31 1.37
CA SER A 293 -16.83 23.80 2.71
C SER A 293 -15.61 23.06 3.27
N THR A 294 -15.45 23.01 4.59
CA THR A 294 -14.46 22.13 5.23
C THR A 294 -14.80 20.64 5.06
N GLN A 295 -16.05 20.33 4.69
CA GLN A 295 -16.48 18.98 4.30
C GLN A 295 -15.99 18.59 2.90
N ASN A 296 -15.63 19.56 2.05
CA ASN A 296 -15.05 19.30 0.74
C ASN A 296 -13.57 18.96 0.92
N HIS A 297 -13.29 17.67 1.08
CA HIS A 297 -11.93 17.18 1.29
C HIS A 297 -11.79 15.77 0.74
N PHE A 298 -10.58 15.27 0.55
CA PHE A 298 -10.35 13.87 0.23
C PHE A 298 -8.99 13.45 0.76
N VAL A 299 -8.76 12.14 0.87
CA VAL A 299 -7.44 11.58 1.13
C VAL A 299 -7.00 10.84 -0.11
N THR A 300 -5.86 11.22 -0.68
CA THR A 300 -5.26 10.49 -1.82
C THR A 300 -4.95 9.06 -1.41
N SER A 301 -5.01 8.13 -2.35
CA SER A 301 -4.66 6.74 -2.08
C SER A 301 -3.20 6.63 -1.59
N PRO A 302 -2.86 5.64 -0.76
CA PRO A 302 -1.49 5.34 -0.43
C PRO A 302 -0.77 4.73 -1.65
N LEU A 303 0.56 4.64 -1.60
CA LEU A 303 1.31 3.91 -2.62
C LEU A 303 0.89 2.42 -2.64
N PRO A 304 0.81 1.78 -3.82
CA PRO A 304 0.51 0.35 -3.90
C PRO A 304 1.48 -0.49 -3.05
N GLY A 305 0.92 -1.41 -2.27
CA GLY A 305 1.63 -2.25 -1.29
C GLY A 305 1.76 -1.67 0.12
N ALA A 306 1.48 -0.39 0.34
CA ALA A 306 1.54 0.20 1.68
C ALA A 306 0.48 -0.40 2.62
N GLU A 307 0.84 -0.57 3.90
CA GLU A 307 -0.07 -1.09 4.93
C GLU A 307 -0.42 0.03 5.92
N ASN A 308 -1.71 0.34 6.05
CA ASN A 308 -2.30 1.15 7.11
C ASN A 308 -3.71 0.60 7.39
N LYS A 309 -4.47 1.24 8.28
CA LYS A 309 -5.90 1.00 8.42
C LYS A 309 -6.67 1.73 7.32
N TYR A 310 -7.41 0.98 6.53
CA TYR A 310 -8.23 1.47 5.44
C TYR A 310 -9.70 1.12 5.68
N VAL A 311 -10.60 2.08 5.45
CA VAL A 311 -12.04 1.90 5.65
C VAL A 311 -12.78 2.16 4.35
N PHE A 312 -13.57 1.18 3.91
CA PHE A 312 -14.40 1.28 2.72
C PHE A 312 -15.88 1.11 3.07
N TRP A 313 -16.71 1.98 2.51
CA TRP A 313 -18.15 1.82 2.57
C TRP A 313 -18.64 1.02 1.38
N VAL A 314 -19.62 0.15 1.58
CA VAL A 314 -20.17 -0.70 0.53
C VAL A 314 -21.69 -0.64 0.58
N THR A 315 -22.29 -0.25 -0.55
CA THR A 315 -23.74 -0.14 -0.70
C THR A 315 -24.20 -0.84 -1.97
N GLY A 316 -25.25 -1.64 -1.89
CA GLY A 316 -25.94 -2.23 -3.05
C GLY A 316 -27.38 -1.75 -3.12
N ASP A 317 -27.92 -1.59 -4.33
CA ASP A 317 -29.37 -1.36 -4.54
C ASP A 317 -29.86 -0.08 -3.84
N CYS A 318 -29.01 0.94 -3.88
CA CYS A 318 -29.12 2.14 -3.07
C CYS A 318 -29.79 3.31 -3.81
N GLY A 319 -30.35 3.11 -5.01
CA GLY A 319 -30.85 4.19 -5.87
C GLY A 319 -32.34 4.53 -5.77
N THR A 320 -33.02 4.27 -4.64
CA THR A 320 -34.49 4.22 -4.56
C THR A 320 -35.15 5.50 -4.05
N ASN A 321 -34.39 6.40 -3.42
CA ASN A 321 -34.90 7.53 -2.62
C ASN A 321 -35.83 7.11 -1.46
N ALA A 322 -35.67 5.89 -0.94
CA ALA A 322 -36.46 5.42 0.20
C ALA A 322 -35.94 6.03 1.51
N THR A 323 -36.81 6.21 2.51
CA THR A 323 -36.40 6.67 3.86
C THR A 323 -35.31 5.79 4.47
N MET A 324 -35.39 4.48 4.23
CA MET A 324 -34.36 3.52 4.65
C MET A 324 -32.97 3.86 4.07
N GLN A 325 -32.90 4.29 2.81
CA GLN A 325 -31.64 4.72 2.19
C GLN A 325 -31.04 5.91 2.94
N THR A 326 -31.85 6.93 3.25
CA THR A 326 -31.42 8.09 4.06
C THR A 326 -30.94 7.65 5.45
N ASN A 327 -31.64 6.73 6.09
CA ASN A 327 -31.24 6.19 7.38
C ASN A 327 -29.89 5.47 7.29
N VAL A 328 -29.69 4.60 6.29
CA VAL A 328 -28.40 3.93 6.05
C VAL A 328 -27.24 4.94 5.93
N VAL A 329 -27.45 6.08 5.24
CA VAL A 329 -26.43 7.15 5.16
C VAL A 329 -26.16 7.76 6.53
N ASN A 330 -27.21 8.08 7.29
CA ASN A 330 -27.09 8.70 8.61
C ASN A 330 -26.35 7.79 9.58
N GLU A 331 -26.72 6.52 9.63
CA GLU A 331 -26.11 5.52 10.52
C GLU A 331 -24.68 5.19 10.12
N TYR A 332 -24.36 5.17 8.83
CA TYR A 332 -22.96 5.07 8.38
C TYR A 332 -22.13 6.28 8.81
N ASN A 333 -22.65 7.50 8.64
CA ASN A 333 -21.97 8.71 9.08
C ASN A 333 -21.78 8.74 10.61
N GLN A 334 -22.77 8.27 11.37
CA GLN A 334 -22.66 8.12 12.83
C GLN A 334 -21.59 7.09 13.20
N TYR A 335 -21.59 5.92 12.54
CA TYR A 335 -20.57 4.88 12.72
C TYR A 335 -19.15 5.41 12.48
N MET A 336 -18.96 6.20 11.42
CA MET A 336 -17.66 6.77 11.06
C MET A 336 -17.24 7.92 11.98
N GLY A 337 -18.17 8.75 12.45
CA GLY A 337 -17.89 9.96 13.20
C GLY A 337 -16.92 10.87 12.43
N ASN A 338 -15.76 11.17 13.04
CA ASN A 338 -14.68 11.95 12.39
C ASN A 338 -13.66 11.09 11.62
N GLY A 339 -13.92 9.79 11.46
CA GLY A 339 -13.08 8.87 10.71
C GLY A 339 -13.02 9.20 9.22
N VAL A 340 -12.05 8.62 8.53
CA VAL A 340 -11.88 8.80 7.08
C VAL A 340 -12.44 7.58 6.35
N THR A 341 -13.36 7.81 5.41
CA THR A 341 -13.75 6.84 4.39
C THR A 341 -12.77 6.91 3.23
N ASN A 342 -12.00 5.84 3.02
CA ASN A 342 -10.97 5.78 1.99
C ASN A 342 -11.53 5.51 0.58
N GLY A 343 -12.69 4.85 0.51
CA GLY A 343 -13.41 4.65 -0.74
C GLY A 343 -14.83 4.15 -0.49
N TRP A 344 -15.67 4.30 -1.50
CA TRP A 344 -17.07 3.88 -1.47
C TRP A 344 -17.38 3.00 -2.67
N LEU A 345 -17.76 1.75 -2.44
CA LEU A 345 -18.03 0.73 -3.44
C LEU A 345 -19.54 0.65 -3.68
N LEU A 346 -19.98 0.72 -4.93
CA LEU A 346 -21.37 0.42 -5.29
C LEU A 346 -21.49 -0.95 -5.93
N LEU A 347 -22.43 -1.75 -5.44
CA LEU A 347 -22.70 -3.10 -5.91
C LEU A 347 -23.76 -3.14 -7.03
N GLY A 348 -23.99 -2.04 -7.74
CA GLY A 348 -24.99 -1.93 -8.81
C GLY A 348 -26.38 -1.54 -8.35
N ASP A 349 -27.24 -1.27 -9.33
CA ASP A 349 -28.57 -0.68 -9.17
C ASP A 349 -28.50 0.67 -8.43
N ASN A 350 -27.66 1.54 -9.00
CA ASN A 350 -27.34 2.83 -8.41
C ASN A 350 -28.49 3.84 -8.60
N ALA A 351 -29.40 3.60 -9.55
CA ALA A 351 -30.61 4.39 -9.77
C ALA A 351 -31.77 3.51 -10.27
N TYR A 352 -32.98 3.77 -9.79
CA TYR A 352 -34.20 3.06 -10.18
C TYR A 352 -35.20 3.96 -10.92
N ASN A 353 -36.01 3.45 -11.86
CA ASN A 353 -36.11 2.05 -12.31
C ASN A 353 -35.34 1.75 -13.60
N GLY A 354 -34.92 2.77 -14.36
CA GLY A 354 -34.29 2.61 -15.66
C GLY A 354 -32.86 3.14 -15.75
N GLY A 355 -32.27 3.55 -14.63
CA GLY A 355 -30.92 4.12 -14.61
C GLY A 355 -30.83 5.46 -15.33
N PHE A 356 -31.94 6.18 -15.49
CA PHE A 356 -31.96 7.43 -16.24
C PHE A 356 -31.26 8.57 -15.49
N ASP A 357 -30.76 9.58 -16.22
CA ASP A 357 -30.02 10.69 -15.60
C ASP A 357 -30.83 11.41 -14.50
N ASN A 358 -32.14 11.60 -14.71
CA ASN A 358 -33.01 12.20 -13.69
C ASN A 358 -33.21 11.28 -12.47
N GLU A 359 -33.22 9.97 -12.67
CA GLU A 359 -33.33 8.98 -11.59
C GLU A 359 -32.04 8.92 -10.78
N TYR A 360 -30.87 9.03 -11.42
CA TYR A 360 -29.61 9.24 -10.72
C TYR A 360 -29.63 10.50 -9.85
N THR A 361 -30.18 11.62 -10.35
CA THR A 361 -30.32 12.82 -9.51
C THR A 361 -31.18 12.52 -8.27
N SER A 362 -32.44 12.13 -8.47
CA SER A 362 -33.41 12.03 -7.37
C SER A 362 -33.22 10.80 -6.46
N GLY A 363 -32.69 9.71 -7.01
CA GLY A 363 -32.54 8.41 -6.34
C GLY A 363 -31.17 8.20 -5.70
N PHE A 364 -30.14 8.83 -6.25
CA PHE A 364 -28.76 8.67 -5.79
C PHE A 364 -28.20 9.99 -5.27
N PHE A 365 -27.93 10.98 -6.14
CA PHE A 365 -27.21 12.19 -5.75
C PHE A 365 -27.88 12.96 -4.61
N ASP A 366 -29.20 13.18 -4.65
CA ASP A 366 -29.94 13.91 -3.62
C ASP A 366 -29.74 13.31 -2.19
N ALA A 367 -29.54 11.99 -2.08
CA ALA A 367 -29.33 11.31 -0.80
C ALA A 367 -27.91 11.45 -0.25
N TYR A 368 -26.90 11.63 -1.12
CA TYR A 368 -25.48 11.51 -0.74
C TYR A 368 -24.64 12.78 -0.96
N GLU A 369 -25.06 13.70 -1.84
CA GLU A 369 -24.26 14.88 -2.22
C GLU A 369 -24.04 15.86 -1.05
N GLY A 370 -24.91 15.82 -0.05
CA GLY A 370 -24.78 16.57 1.19
C GLY A 370 -23.64 16.10 2.09
N SER A 371 -23.22 14.83 1.99
CA SER A 371 -22.32 14.16 2.94
C SER A 371 -21.12 13.49 2.25
N ILE A 372 -21.13 12.17 2.17
CA ILE A 372 -20.02 11.27 1.82
C ILE A 372 -19.43 11.50 0.42
N MET A 373 -20.23 11.93 -0.56
CA MET A 373 -19.75 12.19 -1.93
C MET A 373 -18.68 13.28 -2.00
N LYS A 374 -18.70 14.23 -1.07
CA LYS A 374 -17.72 15.31 -1.00
C LYS A 374 -16.35 14.85 -0.55
N HIS A 375 -16.24 13.62 0.00
CA HIS A 375 -14.99 13.18 0.60
C HIS A 375 -14.58 11.72 0.50
N ALA A 376 -15.43 10.84 -0.03
CA ALA A 376 -15.07 9.48 -0.38
C ALA A 376 -14.98 9.32 -1.90
N PRO A 377 -13.84 8.88 -2.46
CA PRO A 377 -13.75 8.43 -3.84
C PRO A 377 -14.73 7.28 -4.11
N LEU A 378 -15.53 7.42 -5.16
CA LEU A 378 -16.57 6.47 -5.55
C LEU A 378 -16.05 5.45 -6.59
N TRP A 379 -16.35 4.17 -6.34
CA TRP A 379 -15.99 3.02 -7.17
C TRP A 379 -17.22 2.18 -7.49
N PRO A 380 -18.03 2.59 -8.48
CA PRO A 380 -19.31 1.95 -8.74
C PRO A 380 -19.17 0.75 -9.69
N ALA A 381 -19.99 -0.29 -9.51
CA ALA A 381 -20.33 -1.28 -10.54
C ALA A 381 -21.75 -1.02 -11.05
N PRO A 382 -22.10 -1.38 -12.30
CA PRO A 382 -23.46 -1.28 -12.80
C PRO A 382 -24.30 -2.52 -12.43
N GLY A 383 -25.60 -2.32 -12.22
CA GLY A 383 -26.62 -3.35 -12.05
C GLY A 383 -27.62 -3.38 -13.21
N ASN A 384 -28.60 -4.28 -13.16
CA ASN A 384 -29.55 -4.44 -14.25
C ASN A 384 -30.48 -3.23 -14.42
N HIS A 385 -30.78 -2.50 -13.35
CA HIS A 385 -31.56 -1.26 -13.45
C HIS A 385 -30.76 -0.09 -14.02
N ASP A 386 -29.43 -0.07 -13.86
CA ASP A 386 -28.58 0.92 -14.53
C ASP A 386 -28.62 0.79 -16.07
N TYR A 387 -28.97 -0.42 -16.54
CA TYR A 387 -29.17 -0.77 -17.94
C TYR A 387 -30.65 -0.77 -18.38
N ASP A 388 -31.56 -0.25 -17.57
CA ASP A 388 -33.01 -0.27 -17.85
C ASP A 388 -33.57 -1.68 -18.08
N ASN A 389 -32.92 -2.72 -17.54
CA ASN A 389 -33.22 -4.12 -17.81
C ASN A 389 -33.31 -4.46 -19.31
N SER A 390 -32.53 -3.77 -20.15
CA SER A 390 -32.69 -3.78 -21.60
C SER A 390 -31.55 -4.50 -22.29
N SER A 391 -31.84 -5.59 -23.02
CA SER A 391 -30.82 -6.32 -23.79
C SER A 391 -30.08 -5.43 -24.80
N THR A 392 -30.78 -4.49 -25.42
CA THR A 392 -30.13 -3.50 -26.30
C THR A 392 -29.07 -2.68 -25.57
N ARG A 393 -29.35 -2.31 -24.31
CA ARG A 393 -28.42 -1.52 -23.49
C ARG A 393 -27.26 -2.34 -22.95
N GLN A 394 -27.47 -3.63 -22.73
CA GLN A 394 -26.40 -4.55 -22.37
C GLN A 394 -25.32 -4.58 -23.47
N ASP A 395 -25.71 -4.50 -24.75
CA ASP A 395 -24.79 -4.52 -25.89
C ASP A 395 -24.16 -3.15 -26.17
N ASP A 396 -24.97 -2.09 -26.28
CA ASP A 396 -24.50 -0.78 -26.74
C ASP A 396 -23.87 0.09 -25.65
N HIS A 397 -24.03 -0.30 -24.38
CA HIS A 397 -23.58 0.43 -23.19
C HIS A 397 -24.03 1.91 -23.17
N ALA A 398 -25.07 2.28 -23.92
CA ALA A 398 -25.53 3.65 -24.04
C ALA A 398 -26.51 4.01 -22.91
N VAL A 399 -25.96 4.03 -21.69
CA VAL A 399 -26.66 4.28 -20.42
C VAL A 399 -26.02 5.45 -19.67
N PRO A 400 -26.77 6.20 -18.84
CA PRO A 400 -26.23 7.34 -18.10
C PRO A 400 -25.05 7.02 -17.18
N TYR A 401 -24.95 5.80 -16.65
CA TYR A 401 -23.84 5.34 -15.82
C TYR A 401 -22.46 5.74 -16.40
N TYR A 402 -22.19 5.45 -17.67
CA TYR A 402 -20.91 5.76 -18.35
C TYR A 402 -20.72 7.24 -18.70
N THR A 403 -21.75 8.06 -18.55
CA THR A 403 -21.63 9.53 -18.71
C THR A 403 -21.45 10.23 -17.36
N ILE A 404 -22.00 9.63 -16.29
CA ILE A 404 -22.00 10.13 -14.92
C ILE A 404 -20.72 9.73 -14.18
N PHE A 405 -20.13 8.58 -14.51
CA PHE A 405 -18.92 8.10 -13.85
C PHE A 405 -17.72 8.05 -14.81
N ASN A 406 -16.54 8.40 -14.30
CA ASN A 406 -15.23 8.11 -14.89
C ASN A 406 -14.62 6.92 -14.16
N LEU A 407 -14.20 5.92 -14.92
CA LEU A 407 -13.72 4.64 -14.38
C LEU A 407 -12.33 4.31 -14.96
N PRO A 408 -11.45 3.60 -14.22
CA PRO A 408 -10.05 3.45 -14.59
C PRO A 408 -9.83 2.38 -15.69
N ALA A 409 -10.37 2.62 -16.87
CA ALA A 409 -10.27 1.74 -18.03
C ALA A 409 -8.82 1.46 -18.47
N ASN A 410 -7.89 2.38 -18.17
CA ASN A 410 -6.47 2.27 -18.53
C ASN A 410 -5.60 1.90 -17.32
N ALA A 411 -6.18 1.32 -16.26
CA ALA A 411 -5.49 0.99 -15.01
C ALA A 411 -4.84 2.22 -14.33
N GLU A 412 -5.47 3.38 -14.43
CA GLU A 412 -5.01 4.65 -13.84
C GLU A 412 -4.80 4.55 -12.32
N ALA A 413 -5.52 3.63 -11.67
CA ALA A 413 -5.46 3.37 -10.23
C ALA A 413 -4.81 2.02 -9.85
N GLY A 414 -4.17 1.32 -10.80
CA GLY A 414 -3.53 0.01 -10.59
C GLY A 414 -4.28 -1.16 -11.23
N GLY A 415 -3.68 -2.35 -11.15
CA GLY A 415 -4.13 -3.55 -11.86
C GLY A 415 -3.83 -3.53 -13.36
N VAL A 416 -4.57 -4.31 -14.15
CA VAL A 416 -4.39 -4.44 -15.60
C VAL A 416 -5.46 -3.63 -16.34
N ALA A 417 -5.05 -2.87 -17.38
CA ALA A 417 -5.99 -2.09 -18.18
C ALA A 417 -7.02 -2.99 -18.87
N SER A 418 -8.31 -2.73 -18.64
CA SER A 418 -9.41 -3.43 -19.29
C SER A 418 -9.72 -2.86 -20.67
N GLY A 419 -9.36 -1.61 -20.93
CA GLY A 419 -9.70 -0.88 -22.15
C GLY A 419 -11.17 -0.45 -22.23
N THR A 420 -11.95 -0.66 -21.16
CA THR A 420 -13.37 -0.30 -21.07
C THR A 420 -13.71 0.17 -19.66
N GLU A 421 -14.71 1.05 -19.54
CA GLU A 421 -15.22 1.51 -18.25
C GLU A 421 -16.19 0.49 -17.61
N ALA A 422 -16.63 -0.55 -18.33
CA ALA A 422 -17.60 -1.52 -17.81
C ALA A 422 -17.07 -2.34 -16.62
N TYR A 423 -15.81 -2.74 -16.68
CA TYR A 423 -15.14 -3.50 -15.62
C TYR A 423 -13.69 -3.05 -15.50
N TYR A 424 -13.20 -3.02 -14.28
CA TYR A 424 -11.90 -2.44 -13.98
C TYR A 424 -11.36 -2.96 -12.64
N SER A 425 -10.07 -2.76 -12.44
CA SER A 425 -9.36 -3.08 -11.20
C SER A 425 -8.68 -1.83 -10.65
N TYR A 426 -8.35 -1.85 -9.37
CA TYR A 426 -7.53 -0.80 -8.77
C TYR A 426 -6.83 -1.28 -7.51
N ASP A 427 -5.70 -0.64 -7.20
CA ASP A 427 -4.93 -0.89 -6.00
C ASP A 427 -5.14 0.23 -4.97
N TYR A 428 -5.41 -0.15 -3.72
CA TYR A 428 -5.42 0.77 -2.59
C TYR A 428 -4.53 0.22 -1.49
N GLY A 429 -3.29 0.71 -1.42
CA GLY A 429 -2.29 0.17 -0.50
C GLY A 429 -2.05 -1.31 -0.77
N ASN A 430 -2.15 -2.15 0.24
CA ASN A 430 -1.99 -3.60 0.13
C ASN A 430 -3.26 -4.37 -0.28
N ILE A 431 -4.26 -3.67 -0.83
CA ILE A 431 -5.53 -4.24 -1.31
C ILE A 431 -5.65 -4.06 -2.82
N HIS A 432 -6.10 -5.11 -3.49
CA HIS A 432 -6.47 -5.11 -4.89
C HIS A 432 -7.99 -5.36 -5.01
N PHE A 433 -8.67 -4.49 -5.74
CA PHE A 433 -10.10 -4.56 -5.97
C PHE A 433 -10.42 -4.88 -7.43
N LEU A 434 -11.44 -5.71 -7.65
CA LEU A 434 -12.02 -5.98 -8.97
C LEU A 434 -13.49 -5.54 -8.97
N ALA A 435 -13.82 -4.57 -9.80
CA ALA A 435 -15.19 -4.12 -10.08
C ALA A 435 -15.65 -4.73 -11.41
N LEU A 436 -16.68 -5.57 -11.38
CA LEU A 436 -17.10 -6.35 -12.54
C LEU A 436 -18.52 -5.98 -12.98
N ASP A 437 -18.76 -6.07 -14.29
CA ASP A 437 -20.08 -5.92 -14.87
C ASP A 437 -20.71 -7.30 -15.06
N SER A 438 -21.70 -7.57 -14.24
CA SER A 438 -22.48 -8.80 -14.29
C SER A 438 -23.71 -8.72 -15.20
N TYR A 439 -24.07 -7.50 -15.67
CA TYR A 439 -25.24 -7.25 -16.51
C TYR A 439 -24.94 -6.79 -17.94
N GLY A 440 -23.79 -6.22 -18.25
CA GLY A 440 -23.39 -5.86 -19.62
C GLY A 440 -22.92 -7.05 -20.46
N GLU A 441 -22.78 -6.84 -21.78
CA GLU A 441 -22.26 -7.85 -22.72
C GLU A 441 -21.11 -7.32 -23.57
N GLU A 442 -20.03 -8.09 -23.65
CA GLU A 442 -18.88 -7.79 -24.50
C GLU A 442 -18.88 -8.71 -25.72
N SER A 443 -19.32 -8.20 -26.87
CA SER A 443 -19.45 -9.00 -28.11
C SER A 443 -20.35 -10.24 -27.95
N ASN A 444 -21.54 -10.05 -27.34
CA ASN A 444 -22.50 -11.10 -26.97
C ASN A 444 -21.95 -12.13 -25.95
N MET A 445 -21.00 -11.72 -25.10
CA MET A 445 -20.46 -12.56 -24.03
C MET A 445 -20.56 -11.87 -22.68
N ARG A 446 -20.97 -12.64 -21.69
CA ARG A 446 -21.22 -12.19 -20.32
C ARG A 446 -20.02 -12.47 -19.42
N LEU A 447 -20.06 -11.96 -18.20
CA LEU A 447 -19.05 -12.20 -17.17
C LEU A 447 -18.67 -13.68 -17.01
N TYR A 448 -19.65 -14.59 -17.11
CA TYR A 448 -19.46 -16.02 -16.91
C TYR A 448 -19.00 -16.79 -18.15
N ASP A 449 -18.92 -16.14 -19.31
CA ASP A 449 -18.37 -16.74 -20.52
C ASP A 449 -16.85 -16.72 -20.45
N THR A 450 -16.27 -17.84 -20.03
CA THR A 450 -14.85 -17.93 -19.63
C THR A 450 -13.82 -17.60 -20.72
N LEU A 451 -14.26 -17.42 -21.97
CA LEU A 451 -13.45 -16.99 -23.12
C LEU A 451 -13.78 -15.55 -23.59
N GLY A 452 -14.79 -14.92 -23.00
CA GLY A 452 -15.17 -13.53 -23.27
C GLY A 452 -14.17 -12.54 -22.69
N ALA A 453 -14.21 -11.31 -23.21
CA ALA A 453 -13.23 -10.27 -22.92
C ALA A 453 -13.06 -10.04 -21.42
N GLN A 454 -14.16 -9.85 -20.70
CA GLN A 454 -14.14 -9.61 -19.25
C GLN A 454 -13.54 -10.79 -18.46
N ALA A 455 -13.94 -12.04 -18.73
CA ALA A 455 -13.41 -13.20 -18.00
C ALA A 455 -11.94 -13.50 -18.33
N VAL A 456 -11.49 -13.18 -19.55
CA VAL A 456 -10.08 -13.28 -19.95
C VAL A 456 -9.25 -12.20 -19.25
N TRP A 457 -9.74 -10.97 -19.22
CA TRP A 457 -9.11 -9.86 -18.51
C TRP A 457 -8.98 -10.16 -17.01
N VAL A 458 -10.04 -10.64 -16.34
CA VAL A 458 -9.99 -11.04 -14.91
C VAL A 458 -8.88 -12.04 -14.63
N LYS A 459 -8.64 -13.01 -15.52
CA LYS A 459 -7.55 -13.99 -15.35
C LYS A 459 -6.17 -13.35 -15.45
N GLN A 460 -6.02 -12.35 -16.33
CA GLN A 460 -4.77 -11.63 -16.51
C GLN A 460 -4.49 -10.71 -15.32
N ASP A 461 -5.51 -9.97 -14.89
CA ASP A 461 -5.44 -9.06 -13.76
C ASP A 461 -5.10 -9.80 -12.44
N LEU A 462 -5.81 -10.87 -12.14
CA LEU A 462 -5.53 -11.70 -10.97
C LEU A 462 -4.14 -12.38 -11.03
N ALA A 463 -3.65 -12.70 -12.23
CA ALA A 463 -2.29 -13.24 -12.38
C ALA A 463 -1.21 -12.18 -12.18
N ALA A 464 -1.50 -10.91 -12.45
CA ALA A 464 -0.61 -9.78 -12.22
C ALA A 464 -0.67 -9.25 -10.77
N ASN A 465 -1.75 -9.54 -10.04
CA ASN A 465 -1.95 -9.07 -8.68
C ASN A 465 -0.90 -9.65 -7.70
N THR A 466 -0.18 -8.76 -7.01
CA THR A 466 0.77 -9.09 -5.94
C THR A 466 0.34 -8.58 -4.57
N LYS A 467 -0.86 -8.01 -4.44
CA LYS A 467 -1.33 -7.40 -3.19
C LYS A 467 -1.75 -8.46 -2.18
N LYS A 468 -1.70 -8.09 -0.90
CA LYS A 468 -2.01 -9.00 0.20
C LYS A 468 -3.50 -9.35 0.20
N TRP A 469 -4.37 -8.39 -0.05
CA TRP A 469 -5.83 -8.58 -0.09
C TRP A 469 -6.36 -8.50 -1.50
N CYS A 470 -7.30 -9.38 -1.85
CA CYS A 470 -7.98 -9.36 -3.14
C CYS A 470 -9.49 -9.43 -2.91
N ILE A 471 -10.22 -8.39 -3.30
CA ILE A 471 -11.66 -8.25 -3.09
C ILE A 471 -12.33 -8.02 -4.44
N ALA A 472 -13.36 -8.79 -4.76
CA ALA A 472 -14.14 -8.62 -5.99
C ALA A 472 -15.57 -8.20 -5.67
N TYR A 473 -16.17 -7.38 -6.52
CA TYR A 473 -17.55 -6.96 -6.34
C TYR A 473 -18.25 -6.68 -7.68
N TRP A 474 -19.55 -6.97 -7.72
CA TRP A 474 -20.44 -6.77 -8.87
C TRP A 474 -21.90 -6.88 -8.44
N HIS A 475 -22.86 -6.85 -9.37
CA HIS A 475 -24.28 -6.84 -9.02
C HIS A 475 -24.91 -8.22 -8.72
N HIS A 476 -25.03 -9.12 -9.70
CA HIS A 476 -25.78 -10.38 -9.56
C HIS A 476 -25.08 -11.46 -8.70
N PRO A 477 -25.63 -11.89 -7.55
CA PRO A 477 -24.96 -12.80 -6.64
C PRO A 477 -24.96 -14.26 -7.14
N PRO A 478 -23.83 -15.00 -7.05
CA PRO A 478 -23.79 -16.41 -7.41
C PRO A 478 -24.53 -17.32 -6.41
N TYR A 479 -24.81 -16.82 -5.21
CA TYR A 479 -25.56 -17.49 -4.16
C TYR A 479 -26.57 -16.52 -3.59
N THR A 480 -27.85 -16.87 -3.66
CA THR A 480 -28.94 -16.19 -2.97
C THR A 480 -30.22 -17.02 -3.04
N MET A 481 -31.06 -16.92 -2.02
CA MET A 481 -32.46 -17.39 -2.02
C MET A 481 -33.42 -16.28 -1.61
N GLY A 482 -32.99 -15.03 -1.79
CA GLY A 482 -33.68 -13.85 -1.33
C GLY A 482 -34.80 -13.41 -2.27
N SER A 483 -34.76 -12.15 -2.69
CA SER A 483 -35.66 -11.69 -3.74
C SER A 483 -35.34 -12.30 -5.10
N HIS A 484 -34.14 -12.87 -5.24
CA HIS A 484 -33.68 -13.63 -6.40
C HIS A 484 -33.35 -15.09 -6.04
N ASN A 485 -33.36 -15.95 -7.05
CA ASN A 485 -33.16 -17.39 -6.90
C ASN A 485 -31.98 -17.87 -7.75
N SER A 486 -30.85 -18.06 -7.07
CA SER A 486 -29.61 -18.54 -7.69
C SER A 486 -29.66 -19.97 -8.24
N ASP A 487 -30.75 -20.72 -8.07
CA ASP A 487 -30.94 -22.05 -8.66
C ASP A 487 -31.83 -22.07 -9.91
N SER A 488 -32.61 -21.02 -10.16
CA SER A 488 -33.51 -20.94 -11.32
C SER A 488 -33.15 -19.84 -12.31
N GLU A 489 -32.48 -18.78 -11.87
CA GLU A 489 -32.07 -17.69 -12.76
C GLU A 489 -30.79 -18.04 -13.51
N SER A 490 -30.86 -18.07 -14.85
CA SER A 490 -29.79 -18.60 -15.69
C SER A 490 -28.44 -17.90 -15.50
N ASP A 491 -28.46 -16.59 -15.27
CA ASP A 491 -27.25 -15.79 -15.09
C ASP A 491 -26.55 -16.12 -13.77
N LEU A 492 -27.30 -16.17 -12.67
CA LEU A 492 -26.78 -16.50 -11.34
C LEU A 492 -26.24 -17.94 -11.30
N VAL A 493 -26.97 -18.88 -11.92
CA VAL A 493 -26.53 -20.27 -12.10
C VAL A 493 -25.23 -20.34 -12.91
N ALA A 494 -25.12 -19.56 -14.00
CA ALA A 494 -23.91 -19.54 -14.83
C ALA A 494 -22.71 -18.92 -14.10
N MET A 495 -22.92 -17.83 -13.34
CA MET A 495 -21.88 -17.24 -12.49
C MET A 495 -21.33 -18.25 -11.48
N ARG A 496 -22.21 -18.95 -10.76
CA ARG A 496 -21.83 -19.97 -9.78
C ARG A 496 -21.15 -21.19 -10.42
N SER A 497 -21.68 -21.68 -11.53
CA SER A 497 -21.18 -22.94 -12.12
C SER A 497 -19.91 -22.77 -12.97
N LYS A 498 -19.68 -21.58 -13.54
CA LYS A 498 -18.58 -21.31 -14.49
C LYS A 498 -17.57 -20.30 -13.97
N PHE A 499 -18.01 -19.17 -13.43
CA PHE A 499 -17.15 -18.01 -13.19
C PHE A 499 -16.40 -18.07 -11.85
N ILE A 500 -17.09 -18.34 -10.74
CA ILE A 500 -16.49 -18.24 -9.39
C ILE A 500 -15.27 -19.16 -9.17
N ARG A 501 -15.15 -20.24 -9.96
CA ARG A 501 -13.97 -21.11 -10.01
C ARG A 501 -12.68 -20.36 -10.34
N ILE A 502 -12.77 -19.33 -11.18
CA ILE A 502 -11.64 -18.48 -11.56
C ILE A 502 -11.18 -17.69 -10.34
N LEU A 503 -12.11 -17.06 -9.61
CA LEU A 503 -11.81 -16.24 -8.44
C LEU A 503 -11.24 -17.07 -7.28
N GLU A 504 -11.90 -18.19 -6.94
CA GLU A 504 -11.43 -19.06 -5.83
C GLU A 504 -10.02 -19.62 -6.08
N ARG A 505 -9.70 -20.01 -7.33
CA ARG A 505 -8.37 -20.55 -7.68
C ARG A 505 -7.25 -19.53 -7.57
N ASN A 506 -7.57 -18.25 -7.73
CA ASN A 506 -6.63 -17.15 -7.65
C ASN A 506 -6.64 -16.46 -6.27
N GLY A 507 -7.33 -17.04 -5.28
CA GLY A 507 -7.21 -16.62 -3.89
C GLY A 507 -7.98 -15.37 -3.49
N VAL A 508 -8.99 -14.97 -4.28
CA VAL A 508 -9.91 -13.89 -3.90
C VAL A 508 -10.48 -14.13 -2.50
N ASP A 509 -10.39 -13.13 -1.63
CA ASP A 509 -10.72 -13.25 -0.21
C ASP A 509 -12.21 -13.07 0.06
N LEU A 510 -12.78 -12.08 -0.61
CA LEU A 510 -14.13 -11.59 -0.38
C LEU A 510 -14.78 -11.25 -1.71
N ILE A 511 -16.01 -11.71 -1.89
CA ILE A 511 -16.90 -11.38 -3.01
C ILE A 511 -18.13 -10.68 -2.46
N LEU A 512 -18.44 -9.50 -3.01
CA LEU A 512 -19.57 -8.66 -2.59
C LEU A 512 -20.54 -8.47 -3.76
N CYS A 513 -21.83 -8.73 -3.51
CA CYS A 513 -22.89 -8.61 -4.51
C CYS A 513 -24.11 -7.87 -3.98
N GLY A 514 -24.94 -7.31 -4.88
CA GLY A 514 -26.23 -6.69 -4.57
C GLY A 514 -27.39 -7.54 -5.09
N HIS A 515 -28.34 -6.91 -5.79
CA HIS A 515 -29.43 -7.47 -6.60
C HIS A 515 -30.55 -8.15 -5.79
N SER A 516 -30.19 -9.09 -4.90
CA SER A 516 -31.14 -9.58 -3.92
C SER A 516 -31.29 -8.55 -2.81
N HIS A 517 -32.53 -8.08 -2.60
CA HIS A 517 -32.84 -6.97 -1.70
C HIS A 517 -32.89 -7.43 -0.22
N ASP A 518 -31.77 -7.97 0.25
CA ASP A 518 -31.54 -8.50 1.59
C ASP A 518 -30.03 -8.54 1.90
N TYR A 519 -29.69 -9.04 3.09
CA TYR A 519 -28.33 -9.37 3.47
C TYR A 519 -28.15 -10.88 3.62
N GLU A 520 -27.12 -11.45 2.99
CA GLU A 520 -26.74 -12.87 3.16
C GLU A 520 -25.23 -13.01 3.21
N ARG A 521 -24.72 -13.93 4.04
CA ARG A 521 -23.28 -14.18 4.15
C ARG A 521 -22.94 -15.65 4.28
N SER A 522 -21.92 -16.07 3.53
CA SER A 522 -21.31 -17.39 3.60
C SER A 522 -20.32 -17.53 4.76
N LYS A 523 -19.96 -18.79 5.08
CA LYS A 523 -18.69 -19.04 5.78
C LYS A 523 -17.51 -18.94 4.81
N LEU A 524 -16.28 -19.10 5.31
CA LEU A 524 -15.13 -19.31 4.44
C LEU A 524 -15.35 -20.60 3.62
N MET A 525 -15.67 -20.44 2.34
CA MET A 525 -16.10 -21.51 1.46
C MET A 525 -15.10 -21.79 0.34
N LYS A 526 -15.12 -23.02 -0.17
CA LYS A 526 -14.38 -23.43 -1.36
C LYS A 526 -15.10 -24.56 -2.09
N GLY A 527 -15.14 -24.51 -3.41
CA GLY A 527 -15.44 -25.70 -4.21
C GLY A 527 -16.91 -26.07 -4.35
N HIS A 528 -17.82 -25.18 -3.96
CA HIS A 528 -19.25 -25.35 -4.21
C HIS A 528 -19.62 -24.67 -5.54
N TYR A 529 -20.24 -25.38 -6.47
CA TYR A 529 -20.62 -24.85 -7.80
C TYR A 529 -21.98 -25.34 -8.29
N GLY A 530 -22.64 -26.18 -7.49
CA GLY A 530 -23.95 -26.75 -7.79
C GLY A 530 -25.07 -25.96 -7.14
N ASN A 531 -26.28 -26.48 -7.23
CA ASN A 531 -27.48 -25.90 -6.62
C ASN A 531 -27.43 -25.95 -5.09
N GLU A 532 -28.29 -25.16 -4.44
CA GLU A 532 -28.30 -24.97 -2.98
C GLU A 532 -28.40 -26.33 -2.24
N SER A 533 -29.27 -27.21 -2.72
CA SER A 533 -29.50 -28.55 -2.14
C SER A 533 -28.29 -29.50 -2.24
N SER A 534 -27.30 -29.16 -3.06
CA SER A 534 -26.03 -29.90 -3.17
C SER A 534 -24.95 -29.39 -2.22
N PHE A 535 -25.21 -28.32 -1.47
CA PHE A 535 -24.28 -27.80 -0.49
C PHE A 535 -24.08 -28.79 0.67
N ASN A 536 -22.83 -29.12 0.95
CA ASN A 536 -22.44 -29.87 2.14
C ASN A 536 -21.40 -29.08 2.93
N ALA A 537 -21.77 -28.66 4.15
CA ALA A 537 -20.94 -27.87 5.03
C ALA A 537 -19.60 -28.55 5.37
N ALA A 538 -19.54 -29.89 5.44
CA ALA A 538 -18.32 -30.62 5.78
C ALA A 538 -17.29 -30.65 4.64
N THR A 539 -17.73 -30.46 3.39
CA THR A 539 -16.84 -30.46 2.21
C THR A 539 -16.55 -29.07 1.70
N HIS A 540 -17.51 -28.15 1.80
CA HIS A 540 -17.39 -26.82 1.20
C HIS A 540 -16.95 -25.73 2.19
N ASN A 541 -17.19 -25.89 3.50
CA ASN A 541 -16.67 -24.93 4.47
C ASN A 541 -15.25 -25.32 4.86
N LEU A 542 -14.31 -24.39 4.66
CA LEU A 542 -12.93 -24.54 5.16
C LEU A 542 -12.85 -24.24 6.67
N SER A 543 -13.83 -23.53 7.21
CA SER A 543 -13.95 -23.24 8.64
C SER A 543 -15.35 -23.56 9.12
N SER A 544 -15.45 -24.26 10.26
CA SER A 544 -16.72 -24.47 10.95
C SER A 544 -17.22 -23.19 11.64
N SER A 545 -16.37 -22.18 11.79
CA SER A 545 -16.70 -20.95 12.50
C SER A 545 -17.71 -20.06 11.77
N SER A 546 -18.49 -19.29 12.55
CA SER A 546 -19.31 -18.19 12.04
C SER A 546 -18.50 -16.98 11.57
N GLY A 547 -17.21 -16.88 11.92
CA GLY A 547 -16.34 -15.77 11.54
C GLY A 547 -16.53 -14.49 12.35
N LYS A 548 -17.57 -14.40 13.21
CA LYS A 548 -17.99 -13.13 13.86
C LYS A 548 -16.94 -12.49 14.76
N TYR A 549 -16.05 -13.29 15.31
CA TYR A 549 -14.92 -12.89 16.15
C TYR A 549 -15.31 -11.92 17.26
N ASP A 550 -16.36 -12.30 18.00
CA ASP A 550 -17.06 -11.50 19.01
C ASP A 550 -17.18 -12.22 20.37
N GLY A 551 -16.59 -13.41 20.51
CA GLY A 551 -16.67 -14.25 21.70
C GLY A 551 -17.93 -15.10 21.83
N SER A 552 -18.87 -15.01 20.87
CA SER A 552 -19.99 -15.95 20.77
C SER A 552 -19.52 -17.37 20.41
N ALA A 553 -20.39 -18.36 20.60
CA ALA A 553 -20.03 -19.75 20.36
C ALA A 553 -19.62 -19.99 18.89
N ASN A 554 -18.50 -20.69 18.67
CA ASN A 554 -17.94 -21.00 17.35
C ASN A 554 -17.66 -19.76 16.48
N SER A 555 -17.24 -18.63 17.05
CA SER A 555 -17.03 -17.38 16.31
C SER A 555 -15.58 -16.99 16.01
N CYS A 556 -14.63 -17.91 16.00
CA CYS A 556 -13.25 -17.59 15.58
C CYS A 556 -13.12 -16.92 14.20
N ALA A 557 -12.12 -16.06 14.04
CA ALA A 557 -11.80 -15.45 12.76
C ALA A 557 -11.48 -16.51 11.69
N TYR A 558 -11.76 -16.19 10.43
CA TYR A 558 -11.36 -17.01 9.29
C TYR A 558 -9.86 -16.86 9.04
N LEU A 559 -9.10 -17.93 9.23
CA LEU A 559 -7.66 -17.94 9.00
C LEU A 559 -7.35 -18.31 7.55
N LYS A 560 -6.44 -17.56 6.93
CA LYS A 560 -5.87 -17.87 5.61
C LYS A 560 -4.34 -17.87 5.68
N ASP A 561 -3.72 -18.70 4.85
CA ASP A 561 -2.27 -18.82 4.75
C ASP A 561 -1.75 -18.48 3.33
N SER A 562 -0.49 -18.08 3.28
CA SER A 562 0.28 -17.69 2.09
C SER A 562 0.71 -18.90 1.28
N ALA A 563 0.66 -20.09 1.87
CA ALA A 563 0.86 -21.35 1.17
C ALA A 563 -0.35 -21.74 0.29
N HIS A 564 -1.44 -20.96 0.33
CA HIS A 564 -2.66 -21.20 -0.42
C HIS A 564 -3.31 -22.56 -0.08
N THR A 565 -2.98 -23.12 1.10
CA THR A 565 -3.60 -24.36 1.59
C THR A 565 -5.03 -24.14 2.07
N LEU A 566 -5.39 -22.88 2.37
CA LEU A 566 -6.73 -22.42 2.73
C LEU A 566 -7.28 -21.37 1.73
N LEU A 567 -7.20 -21.65 0.42
CA LEU A 567 -7.84 -20.85 -0.65
C LEU A 567 -9.38 -20.92 -0.58
N GLY A 568 -9.99 -20.21 0.36
CA GLY A 568 -11.43 -20.00 0.40
C GLY A 568 -11.81 -18.55 0.22
N THR A 569 -13.08 -18.33 -0.09
CA THR A 569 -13.68 -17.01 -0.31
C THR A 569 -14.91 -16.89 0.58
N VAL A 570 -15.13 -15.70 1.13
CA VAL A 570 -16.39 -15.33 1.76
C VAL A 570 -17.25 -14.63 0.71
N TYR A 571 -18.50 -15.03 0.60
CA TYR A 571 -19.50 -14.44 -0.30
C TYR A 571 -20.50 -13.66 0.54
N VAL A 572 -20.78 -12.42 0.15
CA VAL A 572 -21.77 -11.57 0.81
C VAL A 572 -22.69 -10.96 -0.23
N VAL A 573 -23.99 -11.05 0.05
CA VAL A 573 -25.04 -10.28 -0.60
C VAL A 573 -25.39 -9.13 0.33
N SER A 574 -25.27 -7.90 -0.15
CA SER A 574 -25.53 -6.67 0.59
C SER A 574 -26.37 -5.71 -0.27
N GLY A 575 -27.49 -6.21 -0.78
CA GLY A 575 -28.42 -5.48 -1.66
C GLY A 575 -29.54 -4.76 -0.91
N SER A 576 -29.35 -4.48 0.39
CA SER A 576 -30.37 -3.91 1.27
C SER A 576 -30.14 -2.44 1.64
N SER A 577 -29.32 -1.70 0.90
CA SER A 577 -28.99 -0.30 1.26
C SER A 577 -30.05 0.72 0.89
N GLY A 578 -30.97 0.40 -0.04
CA GLY A 578 -32.11 1.26 -0.37
C GLY A 578 -33.43 0.52 -0.57
N LYS A 579 -33.43 -0.82 -0.50
CA LYS A 579 -34.59 -1.65 -0.86
C LYS A 579 -34.59 -2.95 -0.07
N LEU A 580 -35.79 -3.41 0.31
CA LEU A 580 -36.03 -4.73 0.87
C LEU A 580 -37.17 -5.41 0.09
N SER A 581 -37.14 -6.73 0.00
CA SER A 581 -38.18 -7.48 -0.71
C SER A 581 -38.44 -8.87 -0.11
N SER A 582 -39.30 -9.67 -0.75
CA SER A 582 -39.69 -11.01 -0.30
C SER A 582 -38.59 -12.05 -0.58
N THR A 583 -38.61 -13.17 0.14
CA THR A 583 -37.66 -14.27 -0.01
C THR A 583 -38.23 -15.46 -0.81
N GLN A 584 -37.35 -16.35 -1.29
CA GLN A 584 -37.74 -17.62 -1.92
C GLN A 584 -38.21 -18.65 -0.89
N SER A 585 -38.92 -19.70 -1.33
CA SER A 585 -39.42 -20.76 -0.46
C SER A 585 -38.34 -21.59 0.26
N SER A 586 -37.11 -21.60 -0.28
CA SER A 586 -35.94 -22.30 0.28
C SER A 586 -34.98 -21.36 1.00
N TRP A 587 -35.44 -20.17 1.41
CA TRP A 587 -34.66 -19.22 2.20
C TRP A 587 -34.39 -19.70 3.64
N PRO A 588 -33.21 -19.41 4.20
CA PRO A 588 -32.02 -18.85 3.55
C PRO A 588 -31.25 -19.89 2.72
N HIS A 589 -30.39 -19.43 1.79
CA HIS A 589 -29.58 -20.34 0.98
C HIS A 589 -28.65 -21.19 1.89
N ASN A 590 -28.58 -22.51 1.69
CA ASN A 590 -27.82 -23.42 2.58
C ASN A 590 -26.31 -23.07 2.72
N ALA A 591 -25.73 -22.46 1.68
CA ALA A 591 -24.35 -21.96 1.69
C ALA A 591 -24.15 -20.64 2.46
N LEU A 592 -25.22 -19.91 2.79
CA LEU A 592 -25.23 -18.58 3.40
C LEU A 592 -25.90 -18.65 4.79
N PRO A 593 -25.22 -19.20 5.81
CA PRO A 593 -25.84 -19.52 7.10
C PRO A 593 -26.19 -18.30 7.95
N TYR A 594 -25.82 -17.09 7.54
CA TYR A 594 -26.36 -15.86 8.09
C TYR A 594 -27.11 -15.12 6.99
N ALA A 595 -28.35 -14.73 7.26
CA ALA A 595 -29.20 -14.00 6.35
C ALA A 595 -30.22 -13.14 7.11
N ASP A 596 -30.59 -11.99 6.57
CA ASP A 596 -31.58 -11.06 7.13
C ASP A 596 -32.31 -10.32 5.99
N GLU A 597 -33.61 -10.57 5.87
CA GLU A 597 -34.51 -9.92 4.91
C GLU A 597 -35.34 -8.78 5.52
N THR A 598 -35.14 -8.48 6.81
CA THR A 598 -36.04 -7.64 7.61
C THR A 598 -35.50 -6.24 7.86
N ASN A 599 -34.18 -6.06 7.84
CA ASN A 599 -33.52 -4.79 8.13
C ASN A 599 -32.74 -4.29 6.91
N GLY A 600 -32.81 -2.99 6.64
CA GLY A 600 -31.96 -2.35 5.65
C GLY A 600 -30.56 -2.15 6.21
N GLY A 601 -29.55 -2.05 5.35
CA GLY A 601 -28.21 -1.78 5.82
C GLY A 601 -27.15 -1.65 4.74
N SER A 602 -25.95 -1.32 5.19
CA SER A 602 -24.76 -1.24 4.35
C SER A 602 -23.57 -1.91 5.03
N MET A 603 -22.57 -2.29 4.25
CA MET A 603 -21.37 -2.91 4.79
C MET A 603 -20.23 -1.89 4.95
N VAL A 604 -19.44 -2.10 6.00
CA VAL A 604 -18.19 -1.38 6.24
C VAL A 604 -17.05 -2.40 6.26
N LEU A 605 -16.04 -2.18 5.42
CA LEU A 605 -14.81 -2.97 5.40
C LEU A 605 -13.71 -2.19 6.09
N GLU A 606 -13.10 -2.77 7.12
CA GLU A 606 -11.94 -2.24 7.84
C GLU A 606 -10.76 -3.19 7.61
N ILE A 607 -9.75 -2.73 6.89
CA ILE A 607 -8.61 -3.57 6.50
C ILE A 607 -7.34 -2.93 7.06
N GLU A 608 -6.58 -3.68 7.86
CA GLU A 608 -5.34 -3.22 8.47
C GLU A 608 -4.30 -4.35 8.43
N GLY A 609 -3.18 -4.13 7.74
CA GLY A 609 -2.12 -5.12 7.61
C GLY A 609 -2.65 -6.46 7.10
N ASN A 610 -2.60 -7.50 7.94
CA ASN A 610 -3.09 -8.85 7.66
C ASN A 610 -4.47 -9.17 8.23
N ARG A 611 -5.25 -8.17 8.66
CA ARG A 611 -6.61 -8.32 9.19
C ARG A 611 -7.64 -7.56 8.33
N LEU A 612 -8.77 -8.21 8.06
CA LEU A 612 -9.96 -7.61 7.46
C LEU A 612 -11.14 -7.88 8.40
N ASP A 613 -11.78 -6.82 8.87
CA ASP A 613 -13.07 -6.87 9.56
C ASP A 613 -14.15 -6.31 8.63
N ALA A 614 -15.27 -7.02 8.50
CA ALA A 614 -16.42 -6.59 7.74
C ALA A 614 -17.64 -6.54 8.65
N LYS A 615 -18.38 -5.44 8.64
CA LYS A 615 -19.52 -5.18 9.53
C LYS A 615 -20.73 -4.72 8.71
N TRP A 616 -21.89 -5.29 8.97
CA TRP A 616 -23.15 -4.85 8.38
C TRP A 616 -23.86 -3.92 9.35
N VAL A 617 -23.83 -2.62 9.04
CA VAL A 617 -24.45 -1.54 9.81
C VAL A 617 -25.86 -1.32 9.25
N CYS A 618 -26.87 -1.60 10.06
CA CYS A 618 -28.26 -1.48 9.64
C CYS A 618 -28.76 -0.03 9.70
N ASP A 619 -29.93 0.21 9.11
CA ASP A 619 -30.61 1.51 9.04
C ASP A 619 -31.15 2.02 10.39
N ASP A 620 -30.88 1.29 11.48
CA ASP A 620 -31.12 1.68 12.87
C ASP A 620 -29.83 1.79 13.71
N GLY A 621 -28.66 1.74 13.06
CA GLY A 621 -27.34 1.87 13.69
C GLY A 621 -26.79 0.59 14.30
N VAL A 622 -27.57 -0.49 14.35
CA VAL A 622 -27.13 -1.75 14.98
C VAL A 622 -26.31 -2.59 14.00
N ILE A 623 -25.15 -3.04 14.46
CA ILE A 623 -24.34 -4.05 13.74
C ILE A 623 -24.92 -5.43 14.04
N ARG A 624 -25.70 -5.98 13.11
CA ARG A 624 -26.35 -7.30 13.28
C ARG A 624 -25.47 -8.47 12.86
N ASP A 625 -24.56 -8.23 11.92
CA ASP A 625 -23.57 -9.20 11.49
C ASP A 625 -22.20 -8.57 11.29
N GLN A 626 -21.19 -9.38 11.52
CA GLN A 626 -19.81 -9.05 11.25
C GLN A 626 -19.00 -10.31 11.02
N PHE A 627 -17.84 -10.19 10.39
CA PHE A 627 -16.86 -11.26 10.36
C PHE A 627 -15.44 -10.72 10.21
N THR A 628 -14.48 -11.53 10.63
CA THR A 628 -13.05 -11.21 10.54
C THR A 628 -12.32 -12.28 9.73
N ILE A 629 -11.47 -11.85 8.79
CA ILE A 629 -10.48 -12.68 8.10
C ILE A 629 -9.09 -12.23 8.56
N ILE A 630 -8.23 -13.18 8.93
CA ILE A 630 -6.82 -12.90 9.27
C ILE A 630 -5.91 -13.79 8.43
N LYS A 631 -4.98 -13.16 7.71
CA LYS A 631 -3.94 -13.85 6.93
C LYS A 631 -2.70 -14.06 7.78
N GLU A 632 -1.95 -15.12 7.52
CA GLU A 632 -0.64 -15.37 8.14
C GLU A 632 -0.64 -15.44 9.67
N ALA A 633 -1.73 -15.86 10.30
CA ALA A 633 -1.79 -16.04 11.75
C ALA A 633 -1.62 -17.51 12.19
N SER A 634 -1.52 -17.74 13.50
CA SER A 634 -1.33 -19.05 14.12
C SER A 634 -0.05 -19.78 13.66
N LYS A 635 1.07 -19.07 13.73
CA LYS A 635 2.38 -19.50 13.25
C LYS A 635 3.14 -20.33 14.29
N VAL A 636 3.97 -21.23 13.77
CA VAL A 636 4.94 -21.99 14.57
C VAL A 636 6.34 -21.49 14.25
N HIS A 637 7.06 -21.03 15.27
CA HIS A 637 8.41 -20.51 15.18
C HIS A 637 9.40 -21.44 15.88
N HIS A 638 10.57 -21.65 15.27
CA HIS A 638 11.69 -22.36 15.86
C HIS A 638 12.86 -21.38 16.01
N LEU A 639 13.21 -21.06 17.25
CA LEU A 639 14.20 -20.03 17.58
C LEU A 639 15.32 -20.64 18.42
N THR A 640 16.52 -20.07 18.34
CA THR A 640 17.68 -20.51 19.13
C THR A 640 18.32 -19.29 19.80
N VAL A 641 18.69 -19.41 21.08
CA VAL A 641 19.27 -18.33 21.89
C VAL A 641 20.37 -18.89 22.80
N ASN A 642 21.42 -18.12 23.10
CA ASN A 642 22.41 -18.56 24.08
C ASN A 642 21.87 -18.34 25.50
N LEU A 643 22.33 -19.17 26.44
CA LEU A 643 22.01 -19.00 27.86
C LEU A 643 22.39 -17.60 28.34
N GLY A 644 21.40 -16.84 28.83
CA GLY A 644 21.56 -15.50 29.37
C GLY A 644 21.30 -14.35 28.39
N ASP A 645 21.17 -14.64 27.09
CA ASP A 645 20.73 -13.66 26.10
C ASP A 645 19.19 -13.48 26.15
N THR A 646 18.69 -12.41 25.55
CA THR A 646 17.25 -12.13 25.39
C THR A 646 16.78 -12.47 23.98
N LEU A 647 15.49 -12.79 23.85
CA LEU A 647 14.81 -13.05 22.58
C LEU A 647 13.50 -12.25 22.53
N ASN A 648 13.26 -11.55 21.43
CA ASN A 648 11.99 -10.90 21.15
C ASN A 648 11.09 -11.85 20.35
N MET A 649 9.87 -12.06 20.82
CA MET A 649 8.85 -12.87 20.15
C MET A 649 7.64 -12.00 19.88
N GLN A 650 7.25 -11.90 18.62
CA GLN A 650 6.15 -11.06 18.15
C GLN A 650 5.00 -11.93 17.64
N ALA A 651 3.79 -11.65 18.10
CA ALA A 651 2.57 -12.28 17.60
C ALA A 651 2.31 -11.92 16.13
N SER A 652 1.78 -12.86 15.37
CA SER A 652 1.61 -12.80 13.92
C SER A 652 0.34 -12.09 13.44
N TRP A 653 -0.52 -11.62 14.35
CA TRP A 653 -1.77 -10.94 14.01
C TRP A 653 -1.87 -9.56 14.66
N LEU A 654 -2.75 -8.72 14.13
CA LEU A 654 -3.16 -7.47 14.76
C LEU A 654 -4.39 -7.69 15.64
N GLY A 655 -4.26 -7.47 16.95
CA GLY A 655 -5.39 -7.58 17.86
C GLY A 655 -4.98 -7.49 19.32
N GLN A 656 -5.69 -8.26 20.16
CA GLN A 656 -5.36 -8.45 21.56
C GLN A 656 -4.52 -9.71 21.73
N TYR A 657 -3.67 -9.71 22.76
CA TYR A 657 -2.70 -10.77 23.02
C TYR A 657 -2.79 -11.19 24.47
N THR A 658 -2.56 -12.48 24.72
CA THR A 658 -2.37 -13.01 26.06
C THR A 658 -1.19 -13.96 26.01
N TRP A 659 -0.13 -13.64 26.78
CA TRP A 659 1.03 -14.49 26.96
C TRP A 659 0.89 -15.26 28.28
N PRO A 660 0.44 -16.52 28.29
CA PRO A 660 0.10 -17.22 29.54
C PRO A 660 1.29 -17.38 30.50
N HIS A 661 2.52 -17.37 29.98
CA HIS A 661 3.73 -17.47 30.80
C HIS A 661 4.02 -16.23 31.67
N SER A 662 3.50 -15.05 31.29
CA SER A 662 3.81 -13.77 31.94
C SER A 662 2.58 -12.95 32.29
N GLY A 663 1.41 -13.24 31.70
CA GLY A 663 0.20 -12.44 31.81
C GLY A 663 0.25 -11.13 31.01
N GLN A 664 1.28 -10.92 30.19
CA GLN A 664 1.39 -9.72 29.36
C GLN A 664 0.41 -9.74 28.19
N THR A 665 -0.03 -8.54 27.78
CA THR A 665 -1.02 -8.34 26.71
C THR A 665 -0.51 -7.52 25.53
N VAL A 666 0.82 -7.45 25.37
CA VAL A 666 1.49 -6.73 24.27
C VAL A 666 1.77 -7.65 23.09
N SER A 667 1.88 -7.08 21.88
CA SER A 667 2.15 -7.83 20.64
C SER A 667 3.53 -8.46 20.60
N THR A 668 4.49 -7.93 21.36
CA THR A 668 5.87 -8.44 21.42
C THR A 668 6.30 -8.58 22.86
N VAL A 669 6.88 -9.73 23.21
CA VAL A 669 7.49 -9.97 24.53
C VAL A 669 8.97 -10.28 24.40
N THR A 670 9.73 -9.89 25.41
CA THR A 670 11.15 -10.23 25.54
C THR A 670 11.32 -11.29 26.63
N VAL A 671 12.00 -12.38 26.32
CA VAL A 671 12.26 -13.50 27.23
C VAL A 671 13.75 -13.84 27.32
N SER A 672 14.18 -14.41 28.45
CA SER A 672 15.53 -14.95 28.67
C SER A 672 15.45 -16.38 29.22
N PRO A 673 15.12 -17.38 28.38
CA PRO A 673 14.97 -18.76 28.83
C PRO A 673 16.31 -19.34 29.30
N SER A 674 16.29 -20.05 30.43
CA SER A 674 17.46 -20.78 30.97
C SER A 674 17.57 -22.22 30.49
N SER A 675 16.55 -22.72 29.79
CA SER A 675 16.47 -24.06 29.20
C SER A 675 15.47 -24.05 28.04
N ASN A 676 15.44 -25.12 27.23
CA ASN A 676 14.51 -25.25 26.12
C ASN A 676 13.06 -25.05 26.59
N THR A 677 12.37 -24.07 26.00
CA THR A 677 11.05 -23.63 26.45
C THR A 677 10.14 -23.41 25.24
N ASN A 678 8.87 -23.80 25.34
CA ASN A 678 7.83 -23.44 24.36
C ASN A 678 7.01 -22.28 24.91
N TYR A 679 7.05 -21.13 24.24
CA TYR A 679 6.21 -19.99 24.56
C TYR A 679 5.01 -19.95 23.62
N VAL A 680 3.86 -19.56 24.17
CA VAL A 680 2.60 -19.49 23.43
C VAL A 680 2.00 -18.11 23.64
N VAL A 681 1.42 -17.55 22.60
CA VAL A 681 0.57 -16.36 22.67
C VAL A 681 -0.76 -16.68 22.03
N THR A 682 -1.84 -16.27 22.68
CA THR A 682 -3.21 -16.43 22.17
C THR A 682 -3.89 -15.08 22.04
N ASP A 683 -4.94 -15.02 21.24
CA ASP A 683 -5.86 -13.89 21.21
C ASP A 683 -6.81 -13.88 22.43
N GLN A 684 -7.78 -12.96 22.41
CA GLN A 684 -8.77 -12.79 23.47
C GLN A 684 -9.87 -13.89 23.49
N TYR A 685 -10.11 -14.58 22.38
CA TYR A 685 -11.14 -15.63 22.26
C TYR A 685 -10.57 -17.05 22.07
N PRO A 686 -9.35 -17.29 22.57
CA PRO A 686 -8.49 -18.44 22.24
C PRO A 686 -8.66 -19.10 20.85
N CYS A 687 -8.85 -18.29 19.82
CA CYS A 687 -9.07 -18.69 18.44
C CYS A 687 -7.80 -18.72 17.59
N ILE A 688 -6.79 -17.95 17.98
CA ILE A 688 -5.53 -17.76 17.26
C ILE A 688 -4.40 -18.08 18.21
N THR A 689 -3.38 -18.82 17.76
CA THR A 689 -2.29 -19.23 18.63
C THR A 689 -0.97 -19.31 17.89
N ASP A 690 0.00 -18.49 18.28
CA ASP A 690 1.39 -18.69 17.85
C ASP A 690 2.17 -19.49 18.90
N SER A 691 3.03 -20.39 18.42
CA SER A 691 3.92 -21.21 19.24
C SER A 691 5.38 -20.94 18.91
N PHE A 692 6.20 -20.70 19.92
CA PHE A 692 7.63 -20.40 19.81
C PHE A 692 8.44 -21.46 20.54
N TYR A 693 8.99 -22.40 19.78
CA TYR A 693 9.90 -23.43 20.29
C TYR A 693 11.31 -22.85 20.37
N VAL A 694 11.75 -22.49 21.59
CA VAL A 694 13.04 -21.86 21.83
C VAL A 694 14.05 -22.89 22.35
N ASN A 695 15.12 -23.10 21.60
CA ASN A 695 16.27 -23.93 21.99
C ASN A 695 17.38 -23.07 22.63
N VAL A 696 17.84 -23.45 23.82
CA VAL A 696 18.86 -22.70 24.58
C VAL A 696 20.22 -23.39 24.45
N ILE A 697 21.21 -22.65 23.92
CA ILE A 697 22.59 -23.13 23.84
C ILE A 697 23.30 -22.87 25.18
N VAL A 698 23.64 -23.95 25.88
CA VAL A 698 24.39 -23.90 27.15
C VAL A 698 25.90 -23.91 26.87
N PRO A 699 26.68 -22.99 27.47
CA PRO A 699 28.13 -22.95 27.26
C PRO A 699 28.88 -24.15 27.85
N ALA A 700 29.96 -24.58 27.21
CA ALA A 700 30.82 -25.67 27.68
C ALA A 700 32.31 -25.37 27.46
N VAL A 701 33.18 -25.99 28.29
CA VAL A 701 34.64 -25.90 28.22
C VAL A 701 35.25 -27.28 28.07
N THR A 702 36.12 -27.47 27.08
CA THR A 702 36.88 -28.70 26.84
C THR A 702 38.38 -28.41 26.95
N VAL A 703 39.16 -29.31 27.54
CA VAL A 703 40.60 -29.11 27.82
C VAL A 703 41.48 -30.07 27.03
N ALA A 704 42.65 -29.61 26.57
CA ALA A 704 43.65 -30.42 25.87
C ALA A 704 44.56 -31.21 26.84
N SER A 705 45.35 -32.15 26.32
CA SER A 705 46.32 -32.94 27.12
C SER A 705 47.58 -32.16 27.51
N LEU A 706 48.24 -32.52 28.62
CA LEU A 706 49.49 -31.90 29.09
C LEU A 706 50.74 -32.33 28.29
N GLY A 707 51.75 -31.46 28.27
CA GLY A 707 53.02 -31.67 27.53
C GLY A 707 54.20 -32.26 28.33
N SER A 708 54.14 -32.33 29.66
CA SER A 708 55.21 -32.92 30.52
C SER A 708 54.62 -33.66 31.72
N THR A 709 55.33 -34.67 32.23
CA THR A 709 54.94 -35.52 33.36
C THR A 709 55.63 -35.16 34.68
N SER A 710 56.53 -34.15 34.71
CA SER A 710 57.27 -33.72 35.91
C SER A 710 57.61 -32.22 35.89
N TYR A 711 57.47 -31.58 37.05
CA TYR A 711 57.70 -30.15 37.29
C TYR A 711 58.41 -29.94 38.64
N CYS A 712 59.04 -28.77 38.86
CA CYS A 712 59.61 -28.41 40.18
C CYS A 712 58.61 -27.54 40.96
N ALA A 713 58.64 -27.60 42.29
CA ALA A 713 57.88 -26.64 43.11
C ALA A 713 58.41 -25.24 42.82
N GLY A 714 57.54 -24.33 42.36
CA GLY A 714 57.90 -23.00 41.87
C GLY A 714 58.02 -22.87 40.34
N SER A 715 57.77 -23.92 39.55
CA SER A 715 57.84 -23.87 38.07
C SER A 715 56.47 -23.64 37.39
N SER A 716 56.48 -23.11 36.16
CA SER A 716 55.28 -22.76 35.37
C SER A 716 54.89 -23.80 34.31
N LEU A 717 53.60 -23.85 33.93
CA LEU A 717 53.01 -24.72 32.89
C LEU A 717 51.90 -24.00 32.10
N ASN A 718 51.59 -24.46 30.88
CA ASN A 718 50.54 -23.91 30.00
C ASN A 718 49.51 -24.99 29.61
N LEU A 719 48.22 -24.64 29.60
CA LEU A 719 47.12 -25.55 29.19
C LEU A 719 46.17 -24.88 28.17
N ASN A 720 45.94 -25.55 27.04
CA ASN A 720 45.00 -25.11 26.01
C ASN A 720 43.57 -25.59 26.31
N TYR A 721 42.56 -24.77 25.99
CA TYR A 721 41.14 -25.10 26.13
C TYR A 721 40.31 -24.55 24.97
N THR A 722 39.18 -25.23 24.69
CA THR A 722 38.17 -24.82 23.70
C THR A 722 36.82 -24.59 24.35
N THR A 723 36.05 -23.64 23.83
CA THR A 723 34.71 -23.28 24.34
C THR A 723 33.63 -23.44 23.27
N THR A 724 32.42 -23.82 23.67
CA THR A 724 31.19 -23.72 22.86
C THR A 724 30.15 -22.88 23.60
N GLY A 725 29.26 -22.17 22.89
CA GLY A 725 28.32 -21.21 23.50
C GLY A 725 28.98 -19.88 23.91
N THR A 726 28.24 -19.03 24.63
CA THR A 726 28.67 -17.66 24.99
C THR A 726 29.20 -17.57 26.43
N PHE A 727 30.38 -16.96 26.60
CA PHE A 727 30.91 -16.55 27.91
C PHE A 727 30.96 -15.01 27.99
N PHE A 728 30.59 -14.43 29.13
CA PHE A 728 30.36 -12.99 29.25
C PHE A 728 31.64 -12.20 29.55
N SER A 729 31.64 -10.91 29.23
CA SER A 729 32.79 -10.02 29.53
C SER A 729 33.12 -10.03 31.02
N GLY A 730 34.42 -10.06 31.35
CA GLY A 730 34.89 -10.25 32.72
C GLY A 730 34.89 -11.71 33.19
N ASN A 731 34.48 -12.67 32.35
CA ASN A 731 34.65 -14.09 32.63
C ASN A 731 36.14 -14.45 32.80
N VAL A 732 36.43 -15.19 33.86
CA VAL A 732 37.77 -15.65 34.21
C VAL A 732 37.79 -17.17 34.17
N PHE A 733 38.57 -17.75 33.26
CA PHE A 733 38.90 -19.16 33.29
C PHE A 733 40.07 -19.36 34.26
N THR A 734 39.90 -20.21 35.26
CA THR A 734 40.88 -20.49 36.31
C THR A 734 41.35 -21.93 36.20
N LEU A 735 42.66 -22.11 36.15
CA LEU A 735 43.32 -23.40 36.18
C LEU A 735 43.51 -23.85 37.63
N GLN A 736 42.93 -25.00 37.97
CA GLN A 736 43.00 -25.59 39.30
C GLN A 736 43.92 -26.80 39.33
N LEU A 737 44.74 -26.88 40.38
CA LEU A 737 45.59 -28.02 40.73
C LEU A 737 44.96 -28.83 41.85
N SER A 738 44.97 -30.15 41.72
CA SER A 738 44.55 -31.08 42.78
C SER A 738 45.58 -31.16 43.91
N ASP A 739 45.29 -31.92 44.96
CA ASP A 739 46.34 -32.37 45.89
C ASP A 739 47.23 -33.48 45.30
N ALA A 740 48.22 -33.94 46.08
CA ALA A 740 49.18 -34.97 45.68
C ALA A 740 48.55 -36.35 45.42
N ALA A 741 47.28 -36.55 45.79
CA ALA A 741 46.50 -37.77 45.57
C ALA A 741 45.51 -37.64 44.40
N GLY A 742 45.45 -36.47 43.73
CA GLY A 742 44.56 -36.22 42.59
C GLY A 742 43.19 -35.66 42.96
N SER A 743 42.94 -35.29 44.22
CA SER A 743 41.63 -34.79 44.68
C SER A 743 41.48 -33.27 44.53
N PHE A 744 40.31 -32.83 44.06
CA PHE A 744 39.91 -31.42 43.99
C PHE A 744 39.00 -30.99 45.14
N ALA A 745 39.04 -31.68 46.29
CA ALA A 745 38.26 -31.29 47.48
C ALA A 745 38.73 -29.95 48.09
N SER A 746 40.00 -29.58 47.87
CA SER A 746 40.57 -28.27 48.25
C SER A 746 41.56 -27.83 47.16
N PRO A 747 41.04 -27.43 45.99
CA PRO A 747 41.86 -27.19 44.82
C PRO A 747 42.68 -25.90 44.97
N VAL A 748 43.90 -25.90 44.45
CA VAL A 748 44.75 -24.72 44.44
C VAL A 748 44.63 -24.04 43.08
N ASN A 749 44.24 -22.77 43.06
CA ASN A 749 44.24 -21.98 41.84
C ASN A 749 45.70 -21.65 41.48
N ILE A 750 46.16 -22.15 40.33
CA ILE A 750 47.56 -22.00 39.91
C ILE A 750 47.75 -21.02 38.75
N GLY A 751 46.67 -20.61 38.09
CA GLY A 751 46.69 -19.61 37.02
C GLY A 751 45.28 -19.25 36.58
N SER A 752 45.13 -18.10 35.90
CA SER A 752 43.84 -17.69 35.34
C SER A 752 44.02 -16.80 34.10
N VAL A 753 42.98 -16.72 33.28
CA VAL A 753 42.90 -15.79 32.16
C VAL A 753 41.49 -15.21 32.09
N THR A 754 41.39 -13.89 31.91
CA THR A 754 40.12 -13.23 31.60
C THR A 754 39.88 -13.36 30.11
N ALA A 755 38.87 -14.14 29.71
CA ALA A 755 38.54 -14.38 28.30
C ALA A 755 37.09 -14.83 28.14
N THR A 756 36.57 -14.69 26.91
CA THR A 756 35.22 -15.12 26.51
C THR A 756 35.21 -16.22 25.45
N SER A 757 36.39 -16.64 24.99
CA SER A 757 36.57 -17.61 23.92
C SER A 757 37.72 -18.58 24.23
N SER A 758 37.89 -19.60 23.38
CA SER A 758 38.97 -20.60 23.45
C SER A 758 40.37 -19.95 23.59
N GLY A 759 41.29 -20.60 24.30
CA GLY A 759 42.61 -20.01 24.54
C GLY A 759 43.58 -20.91 25.30
N THR A 760 44.55 -20.27 25.96
CA THR A 760 45.60 -20.92 26.78
C THR A 760 45.66 -20.27 28.16
N ILE A 761 45.81 -21.07 29.22
CA ILE A 761 46.04 -20.60 30.59
C ILE A 761 47.46 -20.97 31.02
N SER A 762 48.23 -19.98 31.48
CA SER A 762 49.53 -20.19 32.15
C SER A 762 49.33 -20.26 33.66
N GLY A 763 49.90 -21.27 34.31
CA GLY A 763 49.85 -21.41 35.77
C GLY A 763 51.19 -21.83 36.39
N THR A 764 51.39 -21.51 37.67
CA THR A 764 52.62 -21.80 38.42
C THR A 764 52.33 -22.72 39.60
N ILE A 765 53.11 -23.79 39.73
CA ILE A 765 53.01 -24.72 40.85
C ILE A 765 53.63 -24.04 42.09
N PRO A 766 52.92 -23.91 43.21
CA PRO A 766 53.45 -23.27 44.41
C PRO A 766 54.80 -23.86 44.89
N SER A 767 55.68 -23.01 45.41
CA SER A 767 57.04 -23.41 45.85
C SER A 767 57.04 -24.28 47.12
N ASN A 768 55.93 -24.28 47.86
CA ASN A 768 55.68 -25.17 48.99
C ASN A 768 54.85 -26.41 48.62
N THR A 769 54.57 -26.63 47.32
CA THR A 769 53.85 -27.82 46.88
C THR A 769 54.66 -29.07 47.27
N PRO A 770 54.08 -29.97 48.08
CA PRO A 770 54.77 -31.17 48.49
C PRO A 770 55.21 -32.01 47.29
N THR A 771 56.31 -32.74 47.44
CA THR A 771 56.71 -33.72 46.45
C THR A 771 55.63 -34.81 46.35
N GLY A 772 55.16 -35.11 45.14
CA GLY A 772 54.09 -36.09 44.87
C GLY A 772 53.97 -36.37 43.37
N ASN A 773 53.24 -37.43 42.98
CA ASN A 773 53.21 -37.96 41.61
C ASN A 773 51.81 -38.14 40.97
N SER A 774 50.74 -37.79 41.69
CA SER A 774 49.35 -38.03 41.24
C SER A 774 48.53 -36.75 41.01
N TYR A 775 49.19 -35.62 40.76
CA TYR A 775 48.51 -34.33 40.54
C TYR A 775 47.69 -34.29 39.23
N GLN A 776 46.53 -33.63 39.26
CA GLN A 776 45.61 -33.42 38.13
C GLN A 776 45.26 -31.93 37.94
N LEU A 777 44.73 -31.58 36.76
CA LEU A 777 44.24 -30.23 36.43
C LEU A 777 42.79 -30.22 35.93
N ARG A 778 42.09 -29.11 36.16
CA ARG A 778 40.79 -28.78 35.50
C ARG A 778 40.65 -27.26 35.34
N ILE A 779 39.70 -26.82 34.52
CA ILE A 779 39.36 -25.40 34.36
C ILE A 779 37.98 -25.13 34.94
N VAL A 780 37.84 -24.00 35.65
CA VAL A 780 36.55 -23.43 36.08
C VAL A 780 36.40 -22.01 35.51
N SER A 781 35.22 -21.67 35.01
CA SER A 781 34.88 -20.30 34.56
C SER A 781 34.03 -19.57 35.60
N THR A 782 33.92 -18.25 35.50
CA THR A 782 33.15 -17.42 36.45
C THR A 782 31.80 -16.94 35.91
N VAL A 783 31.67 -16.68 34.60
CA VAL A 783 30.45 -16.10 34.01
C VAL A 783 30.18 -16.63 32.58
N PRO A 784 29.31 -17.64 32.41
CA PRO A 784 28.69 -18.45 33.47
C PRO A 784 29.70 -19.36 34.17
N VAL A 785 29.35 -19.84 35.37
CA VAL A 785 30.19 -20.79 36.12
C VAL A 785 30.09 -22.17 35.50
N ILE A 786 31.14 -22.61 34.81
CA ILE A 786 31.26 -23.92 34.16
C ILE A 786 32.51 -24.59 34.69
N THR A 787 32.42 -25.88 35.04
CA THR A 787 33.57 -26.71 35.39
C THR A 787 33.82 -27.70 34.26
N SER A 788 35.04 -27.71 33.70
CA SER A 788 35.42 -28.68 32.69
C SER A 788 35.56 -30.08 33.28
N LEU A 789 35.62 -31.10 32.43
CA LEU A 789 36.19 -32.39 32.83
C LEU A 789 37.67 -32.22 33.20
N ASN A 790 38.21 -33.15 34.01
CA ASN A 790 39.62 -33.16 34.36
C ASN A 790 40.49 -33.44 33.12
N VAL A 791 41.69 -32.84 33.08
CA VAL A 791 42.70 -33.17 32.07
C VAL A 791 43.10 -34.64 32.22
N ALA A 792 43.22 -35.36 31.11
CA ALA A 792 43.57 -36.78 31.13
C ALA A 792 45.01 -37.01 31.61
N GLY A 793 45.20 -37.82 32.67
CA GLY A 793 46.51 -38.23 33.23
C GLY A 793 46.91 -37.54 34.56
N THR A 794 48.05 -37.93 35.14
CA THR A 794 48.64 -37.33 36.37
C THR A 794 50.12 -36.93 36.18
N PHE A 795 50.68 -36.05 37.04
CA PHE A 795 52.09 -35.57 36.96
C PHE A 795 52.81 -35.32 38.33
N THR A 796 54.15 -35.05 38.33
CA THR A 796 55.07 -35.04 39.52
C THR A 796 55.70 -33.66 39.92
N VAL A 797 56.05 -33.39 41.22
CA VAL A 797 56.65 -32.11 41.80
C VAL A 797 57.91 -32.29 42.77
N THR A 798 58.95 -31.38 42.91
CA THR A 798 60.25 -31.46 43.76
C THR A 798 60.82 -30.11 44.45
N GLY A 799 61.73 -30.03 45.52
CA GLY A 799 62.10 -28.81 46.44
C GLY A 799 63.58 -28.12 46.59
N THR A 800 63.94 -27.17 47.56
CA THR A 800 64.98 -25.96 47.55
C THR A 800 66.23 -25.70 48.60
N VAL A 801 67.15 -24.62 48.50
CA VAL A 801 68.57 -24.28 49.16
C VAL A 801 68.90 -22.79 49.75
N ALA A 802 70.02 -22.42 50.53
CA ALA A 802 70.32 -21.18 51.42
C ALA A 802 71.48 -20.07 51.16
N SER A 803 71.44 -18.81 51.74
CA SER A 803 71.95 -17.43 51.26
C SER A 803 73.16 -16.61 51.95
N VAL A 804 73.53 -15.35 51.48
CA VAL A 804 74.75 -14.44 51.77
C VAL A 804 74.58 -13.21 52.79
N THR A 805 75.55 -12.26 53.03
CA THR A 805 75.49 -11.13 54.07
C THR A 805 75.98 -9.69 53.62
N LEU A 806 75.41 -8.56 54.14
CA LEU A 806 75.59 -7.12 53.68
C LEU A 806 76.13 -6.11 54.77
N ASN A 807 76.79 -4.99 54.38
CA ASN A 807 77.32 -3.91 55.28
C ASN A 807 76.48 -2.60 55.25
N SER A 808 76.25 -1.90 56.38
CA SER A 808 75.08 -1.00 56.57
C SER A 808 75.36 0.51 56.89
N SER A 809 75.73 1.38 55.94
CA SER A 809 75.91 2.82 56.26
C SER A 809 75.33 3.89 55.30
N ASP A 810 74.52 3.55 54.28
CA ASP A 810 74.12 4.52 53.24
C ASP A 810 72.59 4.76 53.09
N ALA A 811 71.79 4.54 54.14
CA ALA A 811 70.34 4.79 54.11
C ALA A 811 69.98 6.10 54.83
N ASP A 812 70.00 7.24 54.12
CA ASP A 812 69.11 8.40 54.36
C ASP A 812 69.50 9.60 53.45
N ASN A 813 68.81 9.76 52.32
CA ASN A 813 68.62 11.07 51.66
C ASN A 813 67.48 10.98 50.63
N ILE A 814 66.64 12.02 50.55
CA ILE A 814 65.59 12.16 49.54
C ILE A 814 66.26 12.37 48.18
N ILE A 815 66.10 11.42 47.27
CA ILE A 815 66.72 11.39 45.93
C ILE A 815 65.61 11.26 44.87
N CYS A 816 65.63 12.11 43.85
CA CYS A 816 64.71 12.06 42.70
C CYS A 816 65.42 11.41 41.49
N SER A 817 64.65 10.94 40.52
CA SER A 817 65.12 10.36 39.26
C SER A 817 66.28 11.18 38.62
N GLY A 818 67.56 10.82 38.82
CA GLY A 818 68.71 11.58 38.30
C GLY A 818 70.05 11.56 39.06
N ASP A 819 70.12 11.13 40.34
CA ASP A 819 71.32 11.24 41.20
C ASP A 819 72.14 9.91 41.37
N ASN A 820 73.39 9.93 41.94
CA ASN A 820 74.33 8.77 42.04
C ASN A 820 74.78 8.36 43.49
N VAL A 821 74.94 7.06 43.81
CA VAL A 821 75.26 6.43 45.17
C VAL A 821 76.18 5.15 45.09
N THR A 822 76.74 4.57 46.18
CA THR A 822 77.65 3.37 46.22
C THR A 822 77.34 2.36 47.38
N LEU A 823 77.51 1.02 47.24
CA LEU A 823 77.11 -0.09 48.17
C LEU A 823 78.18 -1.24 48.39
N GLY A 824 78.10 -2.10 49.45
CA GLY A 824 79.05 -3.26 49.69
C GLY A 824 78.60 -4.52 50.50
N SER A 825 79.29 -5.70 50.36
CA SER A 825 78.96 -7.05 50.93
C SER A 825 80.13 -8.04 51.20
N THR A 826 79.87 -9.21 51.84
CA THR A 826 80.84 -10.32 52.11
C THR A 826 80.26 -11.76 51.86
N GLY A 827 80.97 -12.63 51.11
CA GLY A 827 80.57 -14.02 50.76
C GLY A 827 81.54 -14.76 49.81
N THR A 828 81.21 -15.97 49.32
CA THR A 828 82.05 -16.79 48.39
C THR A 828 81.46 -16.83 46.97
N ASN A 829 82.25 -16.50 45.93
CA ASN A 829 81.78 -16.35 44.54
C ASN A 829 80.52 -15.46 44.43
N VAL A 830 80.62 -14.28 45.03
CA VAL A 830 79.53 -13.31 45.17
C VAL A 830 79.22 -12.66 43.83
N VAL A 831 77.97 -12.77 43.43
CA VAL A 831 77.45 -12.13 42.22
C VAL A 831 76.25 -11.28 42.61
N TRP A 832 76.23 -10.05 42.07
CA TRP A 832 75.17 -9.08 42.29
C TRP A 832 74.26 -9.03 41.08
N TYR A 833 72.97 -8.95 41.36
CA TYR A 833 71.89 -8.97 40.41
C TYR A 833 70.96 -7.79 40.71
N ASP A 834 70.39 -7.21 39.67
CA ASP A 834 69.31 -6.22 39.82
C ASP A 834 67.91 -6.87 39.80
N ASP A 835 67.86 -8.19 39.69
CA ASP A 835 66.64 -8.98 39.70
C ASP A 835 66.67 -10.12 40.72
N ALA A 836 65.52 -10.37 41.36
CA ALA A 836 65.37 -11.46 42.32
C ALA A 836 65.51 -12.86 41.66
N GLY A 837 65.39 -12.93 40.32
CA GLY A 837 65.52 -14.14 39.52
C GLY A 837 66.96 -14.55 39.23
N LEU A 838 67.95 -13.72 39.59
CA LEU A 838 69.39 -13.97 39.43
C LEU A 838 69.80 -14.13 37.97
N THR A 839 69.09 -13.48 37.06
CA THR A 839 69.29 -13.65 35.63
C THR A 839 70.23 -12.60 35.05
N ASN A 840 70.24 -11.40 35.63
CA ASN A 840 70.98 -10.27 35.11
C ASN A 840 72.10 -9.84 36.07
N VAL A 841 73.33 -10.22 35.72
CA VAL A 841 74.51 -9.92 36.54
C VAL A 841 74.92 -8.47 36.31
N VAL A 842 74.86 -7.67 37.37
CA VAL A 842 75.22 -6.24 37.32
C VAL A 842 76.56 -5.94 37.97
N GLY A 843 77.14 -6.90 38.71
CA GLY A 843 78.46 -6.75 39.29
C GLY A 843 78.96 -7.99 40.00
N SER A 844 80.26 -8.02 40.29
CA SER A 844 80.92 -9.11 41.02
C SER A 844 81.97 -8.56 41.98
N GLY A 845 82.10 -9.14 43.16
CA GLY A 845 83.01 -8.67 44.21
C GLY A 845 82.32 -7.95 45.37
N SER A 846 83.11 -7.44 46.33
CA SER A 846 82.62 -6.96 47.63
C SER A 846 82.04 -5.53 47.66
N THR A 847 82.03 -4.78 46.55
CA THR A 847 81.47 -3.41 46.43
C THR A 847 80.83 -3.14 45.06
N PHE A 848 79.81 -2.28 44.97
CA PHE A 848 79.04 -1.94 43.75
C PHE A 848 78.61 -0.46 43.69
N ASN A 849 78.82 0.24 42.56
CA ASN A 849 78.45 1.66 42.37
C ASN A 849 77.13 1.80 41.60
N PHE A 850 76.22 2.66 42.07
CA PHE A 850 74.85 2.87 41.56
C PHE A 850 74.69 4.27 40.95
N SER A 851 74.32 4.34 39.67
CA SER A 851 73.96 5.60 38.99
C SER A 851 72.73 5.33 38.11
N ASN A 852 71.55 5.79 38.53
CA ASN A 852 70.34 5.50 37.77
C ASN A 852 69.35 6.67 37.80
N THR A 853 68.81 7.01 36.63
CA THR A 853 67.96 8.19 36.38
C THR A 853 66.48 7.87 36.40
N ILE A 854 66.09 6.67 36.84
CA ILE A 854 64.70 6.20 36.94
C ILE A 854 64.39 6.09 38.43
N ALA A 855 63.12 6.13 38.77
CA ALA A 855 62.72 6.24 40.14
C ALA A 855 61.91 5.04 40.60
N ASN A 856 62.46 4.42 41.63
CA ASN A 856 62.05 3.15 42.17
C ASN A 856 62.77 2.96 43.51
N THR A 857 62.29 2.01 44.28
CA THR A 857 63.16 1.37 45.28
C THR A 857 64.01 0.33 44.56
N TYR A 858 65.23 0.70 44.19
CA TYR A 858 66.17 -0.23 43.56
C TYR A 858 66.66 -1.23 44.57
N THR A 859 66.27 -2.48 44.36
CA THR A 859 66.66 -3.58 45.23
C THR A 859 67.66 -4.45 44.49
N TYR A 860 68.90 -4.47 44.97
CA TYR A 860 69.94 -5.33 44.43
C TYR A 860 70.03 -6.60 45.25
N TYR A 861 70.17 -7.72 44.56
CA TYR A 861 70.17 -9.06 45.11
C TYR A 861 71.57 -9.66 45.01
N VAL A 862 71.99 -10.34 46.05
CA VAL A 862 73.31 -10.97 46.12
C VAL A 862 73.15 -12.45 46.45
N THR A 863 73.78 -13.32 45.66
CA THR A 863 73.73 -14.78 45.85
C THR A 863 75.09 -15.43 45.93
N GLN A 864 75.04 -16.68 46.40
CA GLN A 864 76.14 -17.63 46.36
C GLN A 864 75.68 -18.92 45.69
N THR A 865 76.60 -19.68 45.11
CA THR A 865 76.29 -20.98 44.50
C THR A 865 77.04 -22.09 45.22
N VAL A 866 76.32 -23.16 45.61
CA VAL A 866 76.87 -24.35 46.28
C VAL A 866 76.28 -25.63 45.67
N SER A 867 77.12 -26.50 45.08
CA SER A 867 76.77 -27.84 44.57
C SER A 867 75.60 -27.96 43.57
N GLY A 868 75.43 -26.99 42.66
CA GLY A 868 74.53 -27.11 41.48
C GLY A 868 73.08 -26.67 41.68
N CYS A 869 72.68 -26.31 42.90
CA CYS A 869 71.42 -25.62 43.20
C CYS A 869 71.72 -24.23 43.77
N THR A 870 71.15 -23.19 43.19
CA THR A 870 71.42 -21.78 43.53
C THR A 870 70.76 -21.39 44.88
N SER A 871 71.46 -20.63 45.73
CA SER A 871 70.89 -20.11 46.99
C SER A 871 69.78 -19.10 46.73
N ALA A 872 68.84 -18.95 47.66
CA ALA A 872 67.96 -17.77 47.65
C ALA A 872 68.78 -16.46 47.77
N PRO A 873 68.41 -15.37 47.10
CA PRO A 873 69.10 -14.07 47.21
C PRO A 873 68.90 -13.34 48.55
N VAL A 874 69.90 -12.54 48.94
CA VAL A 874 69.79 -11.49 49.99
C VAL A 874 69.79 -10.11 49.34
N SER A 875 68.99 -9.17 49.82
CA SER A 875 68.73 -7.91 49.12
C SER A 875 69.08 -6.64 49.91
N VAL A 876 69.52 -5.59 49.20
CA VAL A 876 69.70 -4.20 49.71
C VAL A 876 68.90 -3.23 48.85
N SER A 877 68.23 -2.25 49.46
CA SER A 877 67.28 -1.35 48.78
C SER A 877 67.65 0.13 48.92
N ILE A 878 67.68 0.87 47.80
CA ILE A 878 67.85 2.33 47.71
C ILE A 878 66.53 2.95 47.20
N GLY A 879 65.98 3.96 47.89
CA GLY A 879 64.75 4.65 47.46
C GLY A 879 65.01 5.87 46.57
N VAL A 880 64.54 5.84 45.33
CA VAL A 880 64.51 6.98 44.39
C VAL A 880 63.04 7.31 44.09
N ASN A 881 62.59 8.54 44.37
CA ASN A 881 61.18 8.92 44.27
C ASN A 881 60.72 9.10 42.81
N PRO A 882 59.61 8.45 42.39
CA PRO A 882 59.10 8.52 41.01
C PRO A 882 58.64 9.89 40.60
N LEU A 883 59.01 10.27 39.36
CA LEU A 883 58.14 11.17 38.62
C LEU A 883 56.75 10.49 38.59
N PRO A 884 55.67 11.22 38.90
CA PRO A 884 54.34 10.62 38.97
C PRO A 884 54.03 9.88 37.65
N VAL A 885 53.61 8.61 37.75
CA VAL A 885 53.23 7.81 36.58
C VAL A 885 51.89 8.33 36.08
N LEU A 886 51.91 9.01 34.95
CA LEU A 886 50.72 9.60 34.35
C LEU A 886 50.18 8.69 33.26
N THR A 887 48.88 8.44 33.26
CA THR A 887 48.22 7.78 32.12
C THR A 887 47.06 8.63 31.62
N ILE A 888 46.89 8.60 30.30
CA ILE A 888 45.75 9.17 29.59
C ILE A 888 44.90 7.99 29.14
N SER A 889 43.62 7.99 29.51
CA SER A 889 42.65 6.96 29.12
C SER A 889 41.35 7.61 28.61
N GLY A 890 40.55 6.85 27.86
CA GLY A 890 39.35 7.37 27.19
C GLY A 890 39.59 7.89 25.77
N LEU A 891 40.79 7.69 25.20
CA LEU A 891 41.11 7.96 23.80
C LEU A 891 41.30 6.66 23.02
N ALA A 892 40.56 6.51 21.92
CA ALA A 892 40.90 5.56 20.87
C ALA A 892 42.12 6.04 20.07
N SER A 893 42.82 5.12 19.40
CA SER A 893 43.99 5.46 18.56
C SER A 893 43.63 6.21 17.27
N GLN A 894 42.36 6.14 16.85
CA GLN A 894 41.81 6.86 15.71
C GLN A 894 40.37 7.29 15.99
N TYR A 895 39.96 8.39 15.37
CA TYR A 895 38.57 8.87 15.34
C TYR A 895 38.20 9.34 13.93
N PHE A 896 36.90 9.44 13.65
CA PHE A 896 36.38 10.03 12.43
C PHE A 896 35.92 11.47 12.69
N VAL A 897 36.01 12.35 11.70
CA VAL A 897 35.56 13.75 11.86
C VAL A 897 34.07 13.89 12.24
N SER A 898 33.28 12.84 12.00
CA SER A 898 31.86 12.73 12.37
C SER A 898 31.60 12.19 13.79
N ASP A 899 32.62 11.72 14.50
CA ASP A 899 32.46 11.17 15.86
C ASP A 899 32.19 12.29 16.87
N GLY A 900 31.35 12.00 17.86
CA GLY A 900 31.03 12.97 18.92
C GLY A 900 32.18 13.21 19.91
N PRO A 901 32.12 14.30 20.72
CA PRO A 901 33.15 14.61 21.71
C PRO A 901 33.34 13.49 22.74
N VAL A 902 34.58 13.24 23.13
CA VAL A 902 34.95 12.20 24.09
C VAL A 902 35.64 12.79 25.32
N THR A 903 35.24 12.32 26.50
CA THR A 903 35.81 12.74 27.78
C THR A 903 37.09 11.97 28.10
N LEU A 904 38.16 12.71 28.36
CA LEU A 904 39.50 12.23 28.71
C LEU A 904 39.64 12.06 30.22
N ASN A 905 40.26 10.95 30.62
CA ASN A 905 40.55 10.65 32.02
C ASN A 905 42.07 10.61 32.23
N GLY A 906 42.57 11.55 33.04
CA GLY A 906 43.97 11.62 33.46
C GLY A 906 44.13 11.08 34.86
N THR A 907 45.15 10.27 35.08
CA THR A 907 45.50 9.77 36.41
C THR A 907 46.93 10.17 36.75
N PRO A 908 47.21 10.66 37.97
CA PRO A 908 46.29 10.95 39.09
C PRO A 908 45.34 12.14 38.85
N LEU A 909 44.17 12.20 39.51
CA LEU A 909 43.21 13.30 39.35
C LEU A 909 43.80 14.66 39.80
N GLY A 910 43.55 15.73 39.04
CA GLY A 910 43.95 17.11 39.38
C GLY A 910 44.99 17.75 38.44
N GLY A 911 45.50 17.02 37.43
CA GLY A 911 46.33 17.57 36.35
C GLY A 911 45.54 18.25 35.22
N THR A 912 46.23 18.83 34.24
CA THR A 912 45.63 19.58 33.13
C THR A 912 45.88 18.90 31.76
N PHE A 913 44.86 18.93 30.89
CA PHE A 913 44.94 18.47 29.49
C PHE A 913 45.19 19.63 28.53
N SER A 914 46.02 19.41 27.50
CA SER A 914 46.29 20.38 26.44
C SER A 914 46.60 19.68 25.11
N GLY A 915 46.24 20.30 23.98
CA GLY A 915 46.44 19.76 22.63
C GLY A 915 45.39 20.24 21.63
N THR A 916 45.63 20.02 20.33
CA THR A 916 44.66 20.32 19.26
C THR A 916 43.42 19.45 19.41
N GLY A 917 42.21 20.04 19.35
CA GLY A 917 40.96 19.31 19.54
C GLY A 917 40.50 19.18 20.99
N ILE A 918 41.30 19.62 21.97
CA ILE A 918 40.85 19.70 23.37
C ILE A 918 39.92 20.91 23.52
N ILE A 919 38.65 20.63 23.76
CA ILE A 919 37.61 21.58 24.14
C ILE A 919 37.43 21.56 25.67
N PHE A 920 36.53 22.38 26.22
CA PHE A 920 36.37 22.65 27.67
C PHE A 920 36.90 21.57 28.64
N GLY A 921 38.00 21.89 29.33
CA GLY A 921 38.56 21.05 30.38
C GLY A 921 39.24 19.78 29.87
N ASN A 922 38.54 18.65 29.95
CA ASN A 922 39.05 17.32 29.63
C ASN A 922 38.28 16.64 28.49
N GLN A 923 37.74 17.38 27.52
CA GLN A 923 37.04 16.79 26.37
C GLN A 923 37.85 16.94 25.08
N PHE A 924 37.96 15.87 24.29
CA PHE A 924 38.50 15.89 22.94
C PHE A 924 37.36 15.82 21.93
N ASP A 925 37.31 16.76 20.97
CA ASP A 925 36.32 16.78 19.90
C ASP A 925 37.00 16.60 18.52
N PRO A 926 36.79 15.44 17.86
CA PRO A 926 37.34 15.15 16.53
C PRO A 926 36.94 16.19 15.46
N ALA A 927 35.73 16.75 15.52
CA ALA A 927 35.26 17.75 14.58
C ALA A 927 36.03 19.08 14.73
N THR A 928 36.39 19.44 15.97
CA THR A 928 37.20 20.62 16.28
C THR A 928 38.68 20.42 15.95
N ALA A 929 39.20 19.19 16.07
CA ALA A 929 40.56 18.86 15.66
C ALA A 929 40.75 18.93 14.14
N GLY A 930 39.71 18.60 13.35
CA GLY A 930 39.75 18.48 11.89
C GLY A 930 40.50 17.23 11.42
N ALA A 931 40.23 16.78 10.19
CA ALA A 931 40.90 15.62 9.61
C ALA A 931 42.43 15.86 9.50
N GLY A 932 43.23 14.91 9.99
CA GLY A 932 44.68 15.02 10.06
C GLY A 932 45.28 14.38 11.32
N GLY A 933 46.50 14.78 11.66
CA GLY A 933 47.27 14.24 12.78
C GLY A 933 48.55 13.49 12.35
N PRO A 934 49.25 12.81 13.28
CA PRO A 934 48.85 12.61 14.67
C PRO A 934 48.84 13.90 15.49
N TYR A 935 47.73 14.19 16.15
CA TYR A 935 47.61 15.27 17.13
C TYR A 935 48.10 14.78 18.49
N THR A 936 48.99 15.53 19.12
CA THR A 936 49.53 15.19 20.44
C THR A 936 48.66 15.79 21.54
N ILE A 937 48.11 14.93 22.41
CA ILE A 937 47.41 15.32 23.63
C ILE A 937 48.35 15.12 24.81
N THR A 938 48.54 16.19 25.60
CA THR A 938 49.46 16.23 26.75
C THR A 938 48.69 16.35 28.05
N TYR A 939 49.06 15.55 29.05
CA TYR A 939 48.57 15.61 30.42
C TYR A 939 49.72 15.89 31.39
N THR A 940 49.58 16.90 32.26
CA THR A 940 50.64 17.34 33.18
C THR A 940 50.14 17.30 34.63
N TYR A 941 50.95 16.76 35.54
CA TYR A 941 50.62 16.64 36.97
C TYR A 941 51.87 16.66 37.86
N THR A 942 51.75 17.26 39.05
CA THR A 942 52.80 17.36 40.08
C THR A 942 52.31 16.71 41.37
N ASP A 943 53.11 15.83 41.96
CA ASP A 943 52.74 15.11 43.17
C ASP A 943 53.09 15.85 44.47
N ALA A 944 52.70 15.25 45.61
CA ALA A 944 52.93 15.80 46.95
C ALA A 944 54.41 15.78 47.41
N ASN A 945 55.29 15.06 46.71
CA ASN A 945 56.72 14.98 47.00
C ASN A 945 57.55 15.99 46.17
N GLY A 946 56.89 16.85 45.39
CA GLY A 946 57.53 17.90 44.59
C GLY A 946 58.04 17.43 43.22
N CYS A 947 57.72 16.20 42.79
CA CYS A 947 58.13 15.65 41.50
C CYS A 947 57.04 15.93 40.42
N THR A 948 57.44 16.49 39.27
CA THR A 948 56.52 16.86 38.18
C THR A 948 56.68 15.94 36.97
N GLY A 949 55.60 15.33 36.51
CA GLY A 949 55.56 14.43 35.34
C GLY A 949 54.69 14.97 34.20
N THR A 950 54.91 14.45 32.98
CA THR A 950 54.04 14.68 31.80
C THR A 950 53.78 13.35 31.10
N ALA A 951 52.54 13.12 30.63
CA ALA A 951 52.18 12.04 29.71
C ALA A 951 51.70 12.64 28.39
N THR A 952 52.01 11.97 27.29
CA THR A 952 51.50 12.33 25.97
C THR A 952 50.88 11.12 25.30
N THR A 953 49.84 11.34 24.50
CA THR A 953 49.29 10.35 23.58
C THR A 953 49.02 11.02 22.23
N THR A 954 49.03 10.23 21.16
CA THR A 954 48.78 10.72 19.81
C THR A 954 47.51 10.11 19.25
N ILE A 955 46.74 10.91 18.54
CA ILE A 955 45.46 10.55 17.94
C ILE A 955 45.44 11.01 16.47
N THR A 956 44.88 10.19 15.60
CA THR A 956 44.65 10.56 14.18
C THR A 956 43.15 10.69 13.94
N VAL A 957 42.74 11.75 13.22
CA VAL A 957 41.34 11.95 12.81
C VAL A 957 41.24 11.73 11.30
N ASN A 958 40.50 10.71 10.88
CA ASN A 958 40.35 10.37 9.47
C ASN A 958 39.21 11.17 8.83
N ASP A 959 39.41 11.58 7.57
CA ASP A 959 38.37 12.23 6.76
C ASP A 959 37.38 11.20 6.20
N LEU A 960 36.20 11.66 5.80
CA LEU A 960 35.25 10.82 5.07
C LEU A 960 35.67 10.71 3.58
N PRO A 961 35.49 9.54 2.94
CA PRO A 961 35.78 9.41 1.51
C PRO A 961 34.79 10.26 0.69
N VAL A 962 35.29 10.94 -0.34
CA VAL A 962 34.45 11.62 -1.33
C VAL A 962 33.89 10.58 -2.29
N VAL A 963 32.57 10.43 -2.32
CA VAL A 963 31.86 9.39 -3.07
C VAL A 963 30.97 9.99 -4.16
N ASP A 964 30.91 9.31 -5.30
CA ASP A 964 30.01 9.61 -6.43
C ASP A 964 29.40 8.30 -6.93
N ALA A 965 28.06 8.28 -7.05
CA ALA A 965 27.30 7.12 -7.50
C ALA A 965 27.24 6.99 -9.04
N GLY A 966 27.82 7.95 -9.78
CA GLY A 966 27.82 8.00 -11.24
C GLY A 966 26.55 8.65 -11.81
N THR A 967 26.51 8.78 -13.14
CA THR A 967 25.35 9.30 -13.88
C THR A 967 24.97 8.32 -14.99
N TYR A 968 23.67 8.09 -15.16
CA TYR A 968 23.15 7.10 -16.12
C TYR A 968 22.03 7.72 -16.95
N PRO A 969 21.93 7.39 -18.25
CA PRO A 969 20.84 7.85 -19.10
C PRO A 969 19.52 7.16 -18.74
N ALA A 970 18.40 7.75 -19.18
CA ALA A 970 17.11 7.07 -19.15
C ALA A 970 17.11 5.86 -20.10
N VAL A 971 16.43 4.79 -19.71
CA VAL A 971 16.37 3.51 -20.45
C VAL A 971 14.93 3.01 -20.53
N CYS A 972 14.60 2.18 -21.51
CA CYS A 972 13.28 1.54 -21.58
C CYS A 972 13.21 0.34 -20.63
N ILE A 973 12.02 -0.02 -20.17
CA ILE A 973 11.80 -1.15 -19.26
C ILE A 973 12.30 -2.49 -19.82
N ASN A 974 12.34 -2.65 -21.15
CA ASN A 974 12.88 -3.84 -21.83
C ASN A 974 14.37 -3.71 -22.22
N ALA A 975 15.05 -2.65 -21.80
CA ALA A 975 16.47 -2.48 -22.11
C ALA A 975 17.31 -3.53 -21.36
N ALA A 976 18.43 -3.92 -21.97
CA ALA A 976 19.39 -4.81 -21.31
C ALA A 976 19.93 -4.16 -20.01
N ALA A 977 20.23 -5.00 -19.02
CA ALA A 977 20.77 -4.56 -17.75
C ALA A 977 22.08 -3.78 -17.93
N ILE A 978 22.23 -2.65 -17.22
CA ILE A 978 23.38 -1.75 -17.32
C ILE A 978 24.31 -1.92 -16.13
N THR A 979 25.62 -1.81 -16.36
CA THR A 979 26.62 -1.90 -15.28
C THR A 979 26.78 -0.55 -14.58
N LEU A 980 26.63 -0.56 -13.26
CA LEU A 980 26.84 0.58 -12.38
C LEU A 980 28.32 0.72 -12.03
N ALA A 981 28.83 1.94 -12.05
CA ALA A 981 30.19 2.29 -11.67
C ALA A 981 30.19 3.55 -10.79
N GLY A 982 30.64 3.40 -9.55
CA GLY A 982 30.80 4.48 -8.59
C GLY A 982 32.27 4.75 -8.32
N THR A 983 32.58 5.96 -7.83
CA THR A 983 33.95 6.33 -7.44
C THR A 983 34.01 6.71 -5.97
N PRO A 984 34.99 6.21 -5.19
CA PRO A 984 36.07 5.29 -5.57
C PRO A 984 35.55 3.86 -5.83
N ALA A 985 36.28 3.04 -6.60
CA ALA A 985 35.83 1.69 -6.95
C ALA A 985 35.88 0.72 -5.75
N GLY A 986 34.97 -0.26 -5.71
CA GLY A 986 34.90 -1.30 -4.67
C GLY A 986 33.81 -1.10 -3.60
N GLY A 987 32.95 -0.10 -3.77
CA GLY A 987 31.76 0.11 -2.95
C GLY A 987 30.58 -0.76 -3.39
N ILE A 988 29.48 -0.62 -2.67
CA ILE A 988 28.26 -1.42 -2.82
C ILE A 988 27.14 -0.52 -3.36
N PHE A 989 26.52 -0.95 -4.46
CA PHE A 989 25.31 -0.35 -4.97
C PHE A 989 24.06 -1.00 -4.35
N SER A 990 23.05 -0.19 -4.05
CA SER A 990 21.73 -0.64 -3.60
C SER A 990 20.62 0.24 -4.18
N GLY A 991 19.45 -0.35 -4.39
CA GLY A 991 18.28 0.33 -4.96
C GLY A 991 17.40 -0.64 -5.76
N PRO A 992 16.18 -0.23 -6.16
CA PRO A 992 15.32 -1.03 -7.04
C PRO A 992 16.05 -1.46 -8.32
N GLY A 993 15.87 -2.72 -8.74
CA GLY A 993 16.53 -3.28 -9.92
C GLY A 993 18.03 -3.53 -9.80
N VAL A 994 18.67 -3.26 -8.65
CA VAL A 994 20.12 -3.46 -8.48
C VAL A 994 20.44 -4.85 -7.95
N THR A 995 21.28 -5.59 -8.68
CA THR A 995 21.92 -6.82 -8.21
C THR A 995 23.43 -6.73 -8.41
N GLY A 996 24.19 -6.70 -7.31
CA GLY A 996 25.63 -6.48 -7.35
C GLY A 996 25.96 -5.09 -7.94
N THR A 997 26.69 -5.05 -9.05
CA THR A 997 27.02 -3.82 -9.79
C THR A 997 26.19 -3.67 -11.06
N THR A 998 25.02 -4.31 -11.14
CA THR A 998 24.16 -4.28 -12.34
C THR A 998 22.79 -3.73 -11.98
N PHE A 999 22.26 -2.84 -12.80
CA PHE A 999 20.89 -2.36 -12.75
C PHE A 999 20.09 -2.99 -13.88
N ASP A 1000 19.04 -3.73 -13.53
CA ASP A 1000 18.09 -4.34 -14.46
C ASP A 1000 16.81 -3.48 -14.51
N PRO A 1001 16.55 -2.77 -15.63
CA PRO A 1001 15.36 -1.93 -15.80
C PRO A 1001 14.04 -2.69 -15.65
N ALA A 1002 13.99 -3.96 -16.05
CA ALA A 1002 12.77 -4.77 -15.95
C ALA A 1002 12.46 -5.13 -14.50
N ALA A 1003 13.49 -5.44 -13.70
CA ALA A 1003 13.33 -5.70 -12.27
C ALA A 1003 13.06 -4.43 -11.44
N ALA A 1004 13.50 -3.26 -11.91
CA ALA A 1004 13.21 -1.97 -11.29
C ALA A 1004 11.75 -1.52 -11.52
N GLY A 1005 11.18 -1.86 -12.69
CA GLY A 1005 9.88 -1.34 -13.15
C GLY A 1005 10.00 0.08 -13.75
N ALA A 1006 8.94 0.57 -14.39
CA ALA A 1006 8.91 1.93 -14.93
C ALA A 1006 8.91 2.98 -13.79
N GLY A 1007 9.57 4.11 -14.00
CA GLY A 1007 9.69 5.19 -13.02
C GLY A 1007 11.13 5.69 -12.84
N THR A 1008 11.30 6.70 -11.97
CA THR A 1008 12.64 7.20 -11.62
C THR A 1008 13.10 6.55 -10.31
N HIS A 1009 14.20 5.82 -10.38
CA HIS A 1009 14.73 5.03 -9.27
C HIS A 1009 15.98 5.65 -8.69
N THR A 1010 15.99 5.86 -7.38
CA THR A 1010 17.18 6.33 -6.65
C THR A 1010 18.10 5.14 -6.36
N ILE A 1011 19.32 5.23 -6.87
CA ILE A 1011 20.40 4.26 -6.66
C ILE A 1011 21.39 4.85 -5.67
N THR A 1012 21.70 4.10 -4.62
CA THR A 1012 22.66 4.49 -3.58
C THR A 1012 23.97 3.75 -3.79
N TYR A 1013 25.08 4.48 -3.73
CA TYR A 1013 26.42 3.94 -3.70
C TYR A 1013 27.03 4.19 -2.32
N SER A 1014 27.46 3.12 -1.64
CA SER A 1014 28.15 3.19 -0.36
C SER A 1014 29.58 2.70 -0.53
N TYR A 1015 30.56 3.47 -0.06
CA TYR A 1015 31.97 3.08 -0.13
C TYR A 1015 32.63 3.24 1.23
N THR A 1016 33.36 2.21 1.63
CA THR A 1016 34.21 2.19 2.82
C THR A 1016 35.67 2.18 2.38
N ASP A 1017 36.45 3.17 2.84
CA ASP A 1017 37.87 3.25 2.51
C ASP A 1017 38.72 2.24 3.31
N GLY A 1018 40.03 2.18 3.03
CA GLY A 1018 40.96 1.29 3.72
C GLY A 1018 41.15 1.58 5.22
N ASN A 1019 40.61 2.70 5.74
CA ASN A 1019 40.67 3.10 7.14
C ASN A 1019 39.35 2.82 7.89
N GLY A 1020 38.34 2.28 7.19
CA GLY A 1020 37.01 2.00 7.75
C GLY A 1020 36.02 3.16 7.66
N CYS A 1021 36.38 4.29 7.02
CA CYS A 1021 35.49 5.43 6.83
C CYS A 1021 34.44 5.12 5.76
N THR A 1022 33.16 5.29 6.06
CA THR A 1022 32.08 5.04 5.10
C THR A 1022 31.38 6.33 4.70
N ALA A 1023 31.19 6.55 3.40
CA ALA A 1023 30.34 7.62 2.88
C ALA A 1023 29.38 7.08 1.82
N THR A 1024 28.25 7.76 1.63
CA THR A 1024 27.24 7.41 0.63
C THR A 1024 27.00 8.55 -0.35
N ALA A 1025 26.73 8.20 -1.61
CA ALA A 1025 26.23 9.09 -2.65
C ALA A 1025 25.00 8.47 -3.29
N THR A 1026 24.11 9.30 -3.86
CA THR A 1026 22.94 8.84 -4.59
C THR A 1026 22.93 9.39 -6.01
N THR A 1027 22.32 8.64 -6.91
CA THR A 1027 22.02 9.03 -8.29
C THR A 1027 20.67 8.48 -8.68
N THR A 1028 20.09 8.91 -9.79
CA THR A 1028 18.79 8.43 -10.27
C THR A 1028 18.90 7.82 -11.67
N ILE A 1029 18.11 6.78 -11.92
CA ILE A 1029 17.95 6.15 -13.23
C ILE A 1029 16.47 6.15 -13.58
N THR A 1030 16.11 6.77 -14.71
CA THR A 1030 14.73 6.76 -15.20
C THR A 1030 14.51 5.57 -16.13
N VAL A 1031 13.55 4.73 -15.79
CA VAL A 1031 13.07 3.62 -16.61
C VAL A 1031 11.75 4.06 -17.25
N ASN A 1032 11.75 4.28 -18.57
CA ASN A 1032 10.58 4.62 -19.34
C ASN A 1032 9.80 3.34 -19.69
N ASP A 1033 8.47 3.42 -19.62
CA ASP A 1033 7.62 2.32 -20.05
C ASP A 1033 7.62 2.17 -21.58
N LEU A 1034 7.18 1.02 -22.08
CA LEU A 1034 6.90 0.86 -23.51
C LEU A 1034 5.61 1.61 -23.87
N PRO A 1035 5.52 2.23 -25.06
CA PRO A 1035 4.24 2.77 -25.50
C PRO A 1035 3.23 1.62 -25.64
N VAL A 1036 2.01 1.83 -25.13
CA VAL A 1036 0.87 0.94 -25.37
C VAL A 1036 0.48 1.10 -26.83
N VAL A 1037 0.45 0.00 -27.57
CA VAL A 1037 0.20 0.00 -29.01
C VAL A 1037 -0.97 -0.91 -29.33
N ASP A 1038 -1.78 -0.53 -30.31
CA ASP A 1038 -2.83 -1.36 -30.90
C ASP A 1038 -2.64 -1.42 -32.41
N ALA A 1039 -2.68 -2.64 -32.96
CA ALA A 1039 -2.56 -2.88 -34.40
C ALA A 1039 -3.91 -2.72 -35.14
N GLY A 1040 -5.00 -2.46 -34.40
CA GLY A 1040 -6.37 -2.36 -34.90
C GLY A 1040 -7.00 -3.73 -35.13
N THR A 1041 -8.33 -3.74 -35.32
CA THR A 1041 -9.11 -4.93 -35.68
C THR A 1041 -9.63 -4.82 -37.10
N TYR A 1042 -9.59 -5.92 -37.85
CA TYR A 1042 -10.02 -5.95 -39.25
C TYR A 1042 -10.94 -7.14 -39.50
N PRO A 1043 -12.02 -6.97 -40.27
CA PRO A 1043 -12.92 -8.07 -40.59
C PRO A 1043 -12.25 -9.10 -41.51
N ALA A 1044 -12.81 -10.31 -41.56
CA ALA A 1044 -12.44 -11.29 -42.58
C ALA A 1044 -12.82 -10.77 -43.97
N VAL A 1045 -11.99 -11.06 -44.96
CA VAL A 1045 -12.15 -10.58 -46.35
C VAL A 1045 -11.98 -11.73 -47.34
N CYS A 1046 -12.58 -11.64 -48.51
CA CYS A 1046 -12.37 -12.64 -49.57
C CYS A 1046 -11.03 -12.38 -50.28
N ILE A 1047 -10.42 -13.43 -50.83
CA ILE A 1047 -9.14 -13.32 -51.57
C ILE A 1047 -9.18 -12.36 -52.76
N ASN A 1048 -10.36 -12.05 -53.30
CA ASN A 1048 -10.56 -11.08 -54.39
C ASN A 1048 -11.03 -9.68 -53.90
N ALA A 1049 -11.04 -9.42 -52.59
CA ALA A 1049 -11.39 -8.11 -52.05
C ALA A 1049 -10.31 -7.08 -52.40
N ALA A 1050 -10.71 -5.81 -52.47
CA ALA A 1050 -9.76 -4.72 -52.63
C ALA A 1050 -8.82 -4.61 -51.40
N ALA A 1051 -7.61 -4.10 -51.61
CA ALA A 1051 -6.67 -3.84 -50.52
C ALA A 1051 -7.28 -2.87 -49.48
N ILE A 1052 -7.05 -3.16 -48.20
CA ILE A 1052 -7.56 -2.38 -47.07
C ILE A 1052 -6.44 -1.58 -46.41
N THR A 1053 -6.76 -0.37 -45.94
CA THR A 1053 -5.81 0.48 -45.21
C THR A 1053 -5.74 0.06 -43.75
N LEU A 1054 -4.53 -0.14 -43.25
CA LEU A 1054 -4.24 -0.45 -41.86
C LEU A 1054 -4.03 0.84 -41.07
N ALA A 1055 -4.62 0.92 -39.88
CA ALA A 1055 -4.45 2.00 -38.93
C ALA A 1055 -4.16 1.43 -37.53
N GLY A 1056 -3.07 1.87 -36.93
CA GLY A 1056 -2.68 1.50 -35.58
C GLY A 1056 -2.59 2.73 -34.69
N THR A 1057 -2.73 2.54 -33.38
CA THR A 1057 -2.61 3.60 -32.38
C THR A 1057 -1.42 3.33 -31.47
N PRO A 1058 -0.60 4.33 -31.11
CA PRO A 1058 -0.61 5.72 -31.59
C PRO A 1058 -0.27 5.84 -33.09
N ALA A 1059 -0.70 6.93 -33.74
CA ALA A 1059 -0.42 7.15 -35.17
C ALA A 1059 1.07 7.40 -35.43
N GLY A 1060 1.59 6.92 -36.56
CA GLY A 1060 2.97 7.14 -37.00
C GLY A 1060 3.92 5.94 -36.86
N GLY A 1061 3.41 4.79 -36.42
CA GLY A 1061 4.12 3.51 -36.43
C GLY A 1061 4.13 2.84 -37.80
N THR A 1062 4.60 1.59 -37.84
CA THR A 1062 4.79 0.81 -39.07
C THR A 1062 4.11 -0.55 -38.98
N PHE A 1063 3.46 -0.96 -40.07
CA PHE A 1063 2.88 -2.29 -40.22
C PHE A 1063 3.81 -3.24 -40.97
N SER A 1064 3.77 -4.52 -40.60
CA SER A 1064 4.49 -5.60 -41.27
C SER A 1064 3.72 -6.91 -41.19
N GLY A 1065 3.90 -7.79 -42.17
CA GLY A 1065 3.23 -9.09 -42.23
C GLY A 1065 2.95 -9.52 -43.69
N PRO A 1066 2.46 -10.76 -43.90
CA PRO A 1066 2.04 -11.22 -45.22
C PRO A 1066 0.98 -10.30 -45.84
N GLY A 1067 1.11 -9.97 -47.14
CA GLY A 1067 0.19 -9.08 -47.85
C GLY A 1067 0.28 -7.60 -47.47
N VAL A 1068 1.17 -7.19 -46.57
CA VAL A 1068 1.31 -5.79 -46.14
C VAL A 1068 2.35 -5.05 -46.98
N THR A 1069 1.97 -3.90 -47.54
CA THR A 1069 2.89 -2.93 -48.15
C THR A 1069 2.55 -1.54 -47.63
N GLY A 1070 3.50 -0.89 -46.94
CA GLY A 1070 3.23 0.36 -46.23
C GLY A 1070 2.14 0.17 -45.17
N ASN A 1071 1.10 1.00 -45.20
CA ASN A 1071 -0.08 0.89 -44.34
C ASN A 1071 -1.26 0.25 -45.07
N THR A 1072 -1.03 -0.67 -46.00
CA THR A 1072 -2.10 -1.35 -46.74
C THR A 1072 -1.89 -2.85 -46.71
N PHE A 1073 -2.98 -3.61 -46.56
CA PHE A 1073 -3.03 -5.06 -46.64
C PHE A 1073 -3.80 -5.48 -47.89
N ASP A 1074 -3.16 -6.27 -48.75
CA ASP A 1074 -3.74 -6.83 -49.98
C ASP A 1074 -4.06 -8.33 -49.79
N PRO A 1075 -5.35 -8.72 -49.73
CA PRO A 1075 -5.78 -10.10 -49.57
C PRO A 1075 -5.28 -11.04 -50.68
N ALA A 1076 -5.18 -10.55 -51.93
CA ALA A 1076 -4.75 -11.37 -53.06
C ALA A 1076 -3.25 -11.73 -52.95
N THR A 1077 -2.45 -10.80 -52.41
CA THR A 1077 -1.01 -11.00 -52.17
C THR A 1077 -0.77 -11.86 -50.92
N ALA A 1078 -1.61 -11.73 -49.89
CA ALA A 1078 -1.52 -12.57 -48.69
C ALA A 1078 -1.88 -14.04 -48.96
N GLY A 1079 -2.85 -14.29 -49.85
CA GLY A 1079 -3.42 -15.62 -50.12
C GLY A 1079 -4.45 -16.03 -49.07
N ALA A 1080 -5.18 -17.12 -49.29
CA ALA A 1080 -6.18 -17.60 -48.34
C ALA A 1080 -5.54 -18.14 -47.04
N GLY A 1081 -6.20 -17.89 -45.91
CA GLY A 1081 -5.73 -18.22 -44.56
C GLY A 1081 -5.78 -17.04 -43.60
N THR A 1082 -5.40 -17.29 -42.35
CA THR A 1082 -5.30 -16.25 -41.31
C THR A 1082 -3.87 -15.73 -41.24
N HIS A 1083 -3.69 -14.42 -41.43
CA HIS A 1083 -2.40 -13.76 -41.48
C HIS A 1083 -2.20 -12.87 -40.26
N THR A 1084 -1.10 -13.07 -39.53
CA THR A 1084 -0.71 -12.18 -38.42
C THR A 1084 -0.01 -10.95 -38.98
N ILE A 1085 -0.53 -9.78 -38.59
CA ILE A 1085 -0.02 -8.46 -38.94
C ILE A 1085 0.52 -7.80 -37.67
N THR A 1086 1.75 -7.30 -37.72
CA THR A 1086 2.43 -6.65 -36.60
C THR A 1086 2.49 -5.15 -36.83
N TYR A 1087 2.06 -4.38 -35.84
CA TYR A 1087 2.24 -2.94 -35.76
C TYR A 1087 3.33 -2.60 -34.74
N SER A 1088 4.25 -1.71 -35.11
CA SER A 1088 5.36 -1.26 -34.25
C SER A 1088 5.37 0.25 -34.17
N TYR A 1089 5.45 0.81 -32.96
CA TYR A 1089 5.50 2.25 -32.71
C TYR A 1089 6.62 2.60 -31.72
N THR A 1090 7.37 3.66 -32.01
CA THR A 1090 8.42 4.19 -31.14
C THR A 1090 8.00 5.57 -30.64
N ASP A 1091 8.02 5.76 -29.32
CA ASP A 1091 7.61 7.01 -28.70
C ASP A 1091 8.73 8.08 -28.70
N ALA A 1092 8.44 9.25 -28.13
CA ALA A 1092 9.40 10.34 -28.01
C ALA A 1092 10.59 10.03 -27.07
N ASN A 1093 10.45 9.02 -26.20
CA ASN A 1093 11.51 8.56 -25.29
C ASN A 1093 12.41 7.51 -25.94
N GLY A 1094 12.14 7.11 -27.19
CA GLY A 1094 12.88 6.09 -27.92
C GLY A 1094 12.47 4.66 -27.58
N CYS A 1095 11.39 4.46 -26.81
CA CYS A 1095 10.89 3.15 -26.44
C CYS A 1095 9.92 2.62 -27.50
N THR A 1096 10.13 1.37 -27.91
CA THR A 1096 9.35 0.75 -29.00
C THR A 1096 8.42 -0.32 -28.44
N GLY A 1097 7.12 -0.12 -28.65
CA GLY A 1097 6.10 -1.11 -28.39
C GLY A 1097 5.68 -1.80 -29.69
N THR A 1098 5.14 -3.01 -29.58
CA THR A 1098 4.59 -3.75 -30.71
C THR A 1098 3.26 -4.38 -30.34
N ALA A 1099 2.30 -4.38 -31.26
CA ALA A 1099 1.05 -5.11 -31.16
C ALA A 1099 0.84 -5.98 -32.40
N THR A 1100 0.06 -7.05 -32.27
CA THR A 1100 -0.30 -7.90 -33.40
C THR A 1100 -1.80 -8.02 -33.53
N THR A 1101 -2.27 -8.10 -34.76
CA THR A 1101 -3.65 -8.42 -35.11
C THR A 1101 -3.65 -9.50 -36.18
N THR A 1102 -4.80 -10.11 -36.45
CA THR A 1102 -4.94 -11.12 -37.50
C THR A 1102 -5.99 -10.74 -38.50
N ILE A 1103 -5.71 -10.96 -39.78
CA ILE A 1103 -6.67 -10.76 -40.88
C ILE A 1103 -6.90 -12.11 -41.55
N THR A 1104 -8.15 -12.56 -41.57
CA THR A 1104 -8.53 -13.80 -42.25
C THR A 1104 -8.92 -13.52 -43.69
N VAL A 1105 -8.23 -14.17 -44.62
CA VAL A 1105 -8.54 -14.14 -46.05
C VAL A 1105 -9.24 -15.44 -46.41
N ASN A 1106 -10.52 -15.35 -46.75
CA ASN A 1106 -11.34 -16.49 -47.17
C ASN A 1106 -11.13 -16.78 -48.66
N ASP A 1107 -11.02 -18.07 -49.00
CA ASP A 1107 -11.05 -18.51 -50.40
C ASP A 1107 -12.43 -18.26 -51.03
N LEU A 1108 -12.47 -18.18 -52.35
CA LEU A 1108 -13.73 -18.18 -53.07
C LEU A 1108 -14.37 -19.57 -53.05
N PRO A 1109 -15.72 -19.69 -52.96
CA PRO A 1109 -16.36 -20.98 -53.05
C PRO A 1109 -16.13 -21.62 -54.43
N VAL A 1110 -15.98 -22.94 -54.47
CA VAL A 1110 -15.92 -23.70 -55.72
C VAL A 1110 -17.34 -23.89 -56.23
N VAL A 1111 -17.65 -23.29 -57.39
CA VAL A 1111 -19.00 -23.26 -57.95
C VAL A 1111 -19.04 -23.99 -59.29
N ASP A 1112 -20.10 -24.76 -59.53
CA ASP A 1112 -20.42 -25.43 -60.81
C ASP A 1112 -21.86 -25.13 -61.21
N ALA A 1113 -22.06 -24.69 -62.45
CA ALA A 1113 -23.36 -24.38 -63.03
C ALA A 1113 -24.09 -25.62 -63.57
N GLY A 1114 -23.46 -26.79 -63.54
CA GLY A 1114 -23.98 -28.06 -64.04
C GLY A 1114 -23.75 -28.22 -65.56
N THR A 1115 -24.03 -29.42 -66.05
CA THR A 1115 -23.97 -29.73 -67.49
C THR A 1115 -25.33 -30.20 -67.99
N TYR A 1116 -25.74 -29.72 -69.16
CA TYR A 1116 -27.06 -30.01 -69.71
C TYR A 1116 -26.94 -30.46 -71.17
N PRO A 1117 -27.70 -31.49 -71.59
CA PRO A 1117 -27.68 -31.95 -72.97
C PRO A 1117 -28.34 -30.92 -73.90
N ALA A 1118 -28.03 -31.04 -75.20
CA ALA A 1118 -28.74 -30.27 -76.22
C ALA A 1118 -30.22 -30.68 -76.27
N THR A 1119 -31.10 -29.71 -76.48
CA THR A 1119 -32.55 -29.87 -76.46
C THR A 1119 -33.19 -29.27 -77.71
N CYS A 1120 -34.45 -29.58 -78.03
CA CYS A 1120 -35.17 -28.96 -79.15
C CYS A 1120 -35.94 -27.73 -78.68
N ILE A 1121 -36.17 -26.75 -79.56
CA ILE A 1121 -36.90 -25.51 -79.24
C ILE A 1121 -38.34 -25.73 -78.74
N ASN A 1122 -38.95 -26.88 -79.03
CA ASN A 1122 -40.28 -27.27 -78.56
C ASN A 1122 -40.25 -28.24 -77.35
N ALA A 1123 -39.09 -28.51 -76.78
CA ALA A 1123 -38.99 -29.32 -75.56
C ALA A 1123 -39.59 -28.56 -74.37
N GLY A 1124 -40.04 -29.31 -73.36
CA GLY A 1124 -40.47 -28.72 -72.09
C GLY A 1124 -39.32 -28.01 -71.35
N THR A 1125 -39.66 -27.30 -70.27
CA THR A 1125 -38.67 -26.61 -69.43
C THR A 1125 -37.72 -27.59 -68.76
N ILE A 1126 -36.45 -27.18 -68.62
CA ILE A 1126 -35.37 -27.94 -67.99
C ILE A 1126 -35.10 -27.34 -66.60
N THR A 1127 -35.09 -28.18 -65.56
CA THR A 1127 -34.68 -27.73 -64.22
C THR A 1127 -33.15 -27.63 -64.16
N LEU A 1128 -32.67 -26.45 -63.77
CA LEU A 1128 -31.26 -26.16 -63.53
C LEU A 1128 -30.88 -26.52 -62.09
N ALA A 1129 -29.72 -27.15 -61.92
CA ALA A 1129 -29.14 -27.49 -60.63
C ALA A 1129 -27.64 -27.13 -60.64
N GLY A 1130 -27.23 -26.29 -59.70
CA GLY A 1130 -25.84 -25.88 -59.51
C GLY A 1130 -25.33 -26.34 -58.15
N THR A 1131 -24.01 -26.46 -58.00
CA THR A 1131 -23.37 -26.82 -56.74
C THR A 1131 -22.40 -25.72 -56.30
N PRO A 1132 -22.40 -25.30 -55.02
CA PRO A 1132 -23.28 -25.73 -53.92
C PRO A 1132 -24.74 -25.29 -54.10
N ALA A 1133 -25.69 -25.92 -53.41
CA ALA A 1133 -27.12 -25.58 -53.51
C ALA A 1133 -27.44 -24.22 -52.86
N GLY A 1134 -28.43 -23.49 -53.39
CA GLY A 1134 -28.89 -22.21 -52.84
C GLY A 1134 -28.37 -20.96 -53.58
N GLY A 1135 -27.62 -21.13 -54.66
CA GLY A 1135 -27.21 -20.04 -55.55
C GLY A 1135 -28.28 -19.66 -56.58
N THR A 1136 -27.98 -18.67 -57.41
CA THR A 1136 -28.93 -18.09 -58.38
C THR A 1136 -28.46 -18.32 -59.81
N PHE A 1137 -29.36 -18.82 -60.66
CA PHE A 1137 -29.15 -18.94 -62.10
C PHE A 1137 -29.59 -17.68 -62.86
N SER A 1138 -28.85 -17.33 -63.91
CA SER A 1138 -29.19 -16.23 -64.83
C SER A 1138 -28.73 -16.53 -66.25
N GLY A 1139 -29.41 -15.97 -67.24
CA GLY A 1139 -29.10 -16.17 -68.66
C GLY A 1139 -30.36 -16.18 -69.54
N PRO A 1140 -30.21 -16.21 -70.88
CA PRO A 1140 -31.34 -16.30 -71.81
C PRO A 1140 -32.23 -17.51 -71.51
N GLY A 1141 -33.55 -17.32 -71.48
CA GLY A 1141 -34.52 -18.38 -71.20
C GLY A 1141 -34.58 -18.88 -69.76
N VAL A 1142 -33.83 -18.29 -68.82
CA VAL A 1142 -33.84 -18.70 -67.40
C VAL A 1142 -34.89 -17.92 -66.61
N THR A 1143 -35.70 -18.62 -65.83
CA THR A 1143 -36.57 -18.04 -64.79
C THR A 1143 -36.49 -18.92 -63.53
N GLY A 1144 -36.04 -18.33 -62.41
CA GLY A 1144 -35.76 -19.09 -61.19
C GLY A 1144 -34.71 -20.19 -61.44
N THR A 1145 -35.04 -21.44 -61.10
CA THR A 1145 -34.21 -22.62 -61.37
C THR A 1145 -34.64 -23.37 -62.63
N THR A 1146 -35.32 -22.70 -63.57
CA THR A 1146 -35.80 -23.35 -64.81
C THR A 1146 -35.29 -22.64 -66.05
N PHE A 1147 -34.92 -23.41 -67.07
CA PHE A 1147 -34.56 -22.95 -68.41
C PHE A 1147 -35.66 -23.37 -69.40
N ASP A 1148 -36.21 -22.41 -70.14
CA ASP A 1148 -37.19 -22.62 -71.19
C ASP A 1148 -36.55 -22.48 -72.59
N PRO A 1149 -36.39 -23.60 -73.33
CA PRO A 1149 -35.83 -23.59 -74.68
C PRO A 1149 -36.62 -22.71 -75.68
N ALA A 1150 -37.94 -22.60 -75.52
CA ALA A 1150 -38.79 -21.80 -76.42
C ALA A 1150 -38.55 -20.30 -76.22
N THR A 1151 -38.38 -19.88 -74.97
CA THR A 1151 -38.05 -18.50 -74.59
C THR A 1151 -36.60 -18.14 -74.94
N ALA A 1152 -35.65 -19.08 -74.80
CA ALA A 1152 -34.26 -18.86 -75.18
C ALA A 1152 -34.06 -18.72 -76.71
N GLY A 1153 -34.85 -19.45 -77.51
CA GLY A 1153 -34.72 -19.51 -78.97
C GLY A 1153 -33.62 -20.50 -79.43
N ALA A 1154 -33.57 -20.80 -80.74
CA ALA A 1154 -32.56 -21.73 -81.28
C ALA A 1154 -31.15 -21.12 -81.23
N GLY A 1155 -30.16 -21.90 -80.79
CA GLY A 1155 -28.77 -21.47 -80.61
C GLY A 1155 -28.13 -22.03 -79.34
N THR A 1156 -26.87 -21.69 -79.10
CA THR A 1156 -26.14 -22.03 -77.87
C THR A 1156 -26.19 -20.86 -76.90
N HIS A 1157 -26.76 -21.08 -75.71
CA HIS A 1157 -26.97 -20.05 -74.69
C HIS A 1157 -26.06 -20.26 -73.50
N THR A 1158 -25.38 -19.21 -73.05
CA THR A 1158 -24.55 -19.25 -71.83
C THR A 1158 -25.42 -18.95 -70.61
N ILE A 1159 -25.34 -19.84 -69.62
CA ILE A 1159 -26.09 -19.78 -68.37
C ILE A 1159 -25.08 -19.62 -67.23
N SER A 1160 -25.30 -18.63 -66.37
CA SER A 1160 -24.44 -18.32 -65.24
C SER A 1160 -25.09 -18.78 -63.94
N TYR A 1161 -24.30 -19.35 -63.04
CA TYR A 1161 -24.68 -19.71 -61.68
C TYR A 1161 -23.80 -18.96 -60.69
N SER A 1162 -24.41 -18.16 -59.82
CA SER A 1162 -23.73 -17.38 -58.78
C SER A 1162 -24.06 -17.95 -57.41
N TYR A 1163 -23.04 -18.18 -56.59
CA TYR A 1163 -23.22 -18.66 -55.21
C TYR A 1163 -22.35 -17.87 -54.24
N THR A 1164 -22.94 -17.51 -53.10
CA THR A 1164 -22.29 -16.86 -51.97
C THR A 1164 -22.27 -17.83 -50.80
N ASP A 1165 -21.08 -18.07 -50.25
CA ASP A 1165 -20.92 -18.99 -49.12
C ASP A 1165 -21.28 -18.32 -47.77
N PRO A 1166 -21.33 -19.08 -46.65
CA PRO A 1166 -21.58 -18.52 -45.33
C PRO A 1166 -20.53 -17.51 -44.84
N ALA A 1167 -19.35 -17.47 -45.46
CA ALA A 1167 -18.29 -16.51 -45.17
C ALA A 1167 -18.43 -15.20 -45.96
N GLY A 1168 -19.47 -15.08 -46.80
CA GLY A 1168 -19.78 -13.89 -47.60
C GLY A 1168 -19.06 -13.82 -48.94
N CYS A 1169 -18.29 -14.84 -49.32
CA CYS A 1169 -17.52 -14.85 -50.56
C CYS A 1169 -18.34 -15.39 -51.73
N THR A 1170 -18.33 -14.66 -52.85
CA THR A 1170 -19.15 -14.97 -54.02
C THR A 1170 -18.30 -15.42 -55.20
N ALA A 1171 -18.68 -16.55 -55.81
CA ALA A 1171 -18.09 -17.02 -57.06
C ALA A 1171 -19.18 -17.32 -58.09
N ILE A 1172 -18.79 -17.24 -59.37
CA ILE A 1172 -19.69 -17.44 -60.51
C ILE A 1172 -19.09 -18.52 -61.41
N ALA A 1173 -19.91 -19.52 -61.76
CA ALA A 1173 -19.62 -20.49 -62.79
C ALA A 1173 -20.54 -20.27 -64.00
N THR A 1174 -20.12 -20.72 -65.18
CA THR A 1174 -20.94 -20.67 -66.38
C THR A 1174 -21.00 -22.03 -67.06
N THR A 1175 -22.10 -22.30 -67.74
CA THR A 1175 -22.31 -23.48 -68.58
C THR A 1175 -23.08 -23.07 -69.84
N THR A 1176 -23.21 -23.95 -70.80
CA THR A 1176 -23.95 -23.66 -72.04
C THR A 1176 -25.02 -24.70 -72.32
N ILE A 1177 -26.19 -24.26 -72.77
CA ILE A 1177 -27.28 -25.13 -73.23
C ILE A 1177 -27.51 -24.85 -74.72
N THR A 1178 -27.48 -25.90 -75.55
CA THR A 1178 -27.77 -25.78 -76.98
C THR A 1178 -29.22 -26.14 -77.26
N VAL A 1179 -29.95 -25.21 -77.87
CA VAL A 1179 -31.33 -25.37 -78.31
C VAL A 1179 -31.35 -25.52 -79.83
N ASN A 1180 -31.72 -26.72 -80.29
CA ASN A 1180 -31.82 -27.07 -81.70
C ASN A 1180 -33.15 -26.54 -82.29
N ALA A 1181 -33.08 -25.97 -83.49
CA ALA A 1181 -34.26 -25.65 -84.27
C ALA A 1181 -35.01 -26.94 -84.69
N LEU A 1182 -36.32 -26.85 -84.91
CA LEU A 1182 -37.08 -27.95 -85.50
C LEU A 1182 -36.60 -28.21 -86.93
N PRO A 1183 -36.52 -29.49 -87.36
CA PRO A 1183 -36.22 -29.81 -88.74
C PRO A 1183 -37.31 -29.24 -89.64
N ILE A 1184 -36.92 -28.53 -90.69
CA ILE A 1184 -37.83 -28.13 -91.76
C ILE A 1184 -38.10 -29.38 -92.58
N VAL A 1185 -39.33 -29.88 -92.53
CA VAL A 1185 -39.76 -31.07 -93.26
C VAL A 1185 -40.46 -30.67 -94.56
N ASP A 1186 -40.08 -31.28 -95.66
CA ASP A 1186 -40.76 -31.20 -96.96
C ASP A 1186 -41.20 -32.61 -97.35
N ALA A 1187 -42.52 -32.78 -97.55
CA ALA A 1187 -43.10 -34.05 -97.96
C ALA A 1187 -42.86 -34.38 -99.44
N GLY A 1188 -42.28 -33.44 -100.20
CA GLY A 1188 -42.14 -33.51 -101.65
C GLY A 1188 -43.42 -33.06 -102.35
N THR A 1189 -43.27 -32.61 -103.60
CA THR A 1189 -44.40 -32.26 -104.47
C THR A 1189 -44.58 -33.34 -105.53
N TYR A 1190 -45.78 -33.91 -105.64
CA TYR A 1190 -46.10 -34.96 -106.60
C TYR A 1190 -47.17 -34.49 -107.58
N ALA A 1191 -47.02 -34.87 -108.85
CA ALA A 1191 -48.00 -34.53 -109.89
C ALA A 1191 -49.31 -35.32 -109.71
N ALA A 1192 -50.40 -34.78 -110.24
CA ALA A 1192 -51.67 -35.51 -110.28
C ALA A 1192 -51.54 -36.79 -111.12
N VAL A 1193 -52.13 -37.89 -110.65
CA VAL A 1193 -52.09 -39.20 -111.30
C VAL A 1193 -53.48 -39.77 -111.55
N CYS A 1194 -53.59 -40.63 -112.57
CA CYS A 1194 -54.81 -41.39 -112.88
C CYS A 1194 -54.94 -42.60 -111.94
N ILE A 1195 -56.16 -43.10 -111.74
CA ILE A 1195 -56.46 -44.18 -110.77
C ILE A 1195 -55.78 -45.52 -111.09
N ASP A 1196 -55.36 -45.71 -112.35
CA ASP A 1196 -54.66 -46.89 -112.85
C ASP A 1196 -53.12 -46.71 -112.93
N ALA A 1197 -52.61 -45.58 -112.44
CA ALA A 1197 -51.17 -45.32 -112.40
C ALA A 1197 -50.46 -46.30 -111.46
N ALA A 1198 -49.19 -46.60 -111.78
CA ALA A 1198 -48.33 -47.36 -110.90
C ALA A 1198 -48.04 -46.59 -109.61
N ALA A 1199 -47.81 -47.33 -108.52
CA ALA A 1199 -47.59 -46.77 -107.19
C ALA A 1199 -46.38 -45.82 -107.16
N ILE A 1200 -46.52 -44.69 -106.47
CA ILE A 1200 -45.51 -43.63 -106.41
C ILE A 1200 -44.73 -43.76 -105.12
N THR A 1201 -43.39 -43.83 -105.20
CA THR A 1201 -42.56 -43.74 -104.00
C THR A 1201 -42.51 -42.31 -103.48
N LEU A 1202 -42.99 -42.11 -102.26
CA LEU A 1202 -42.92 -40.87 -101.51
C LEU A 1202 -41.51 -40.70 -100.92
N ALA A 1203 -40.89 -39.56 -101.18
CA ALA A 1203 -39.60 -39.18 -100.64
C ALA A 1203 -39.70 -37.80 -99.97
N GLY A 1204 -39.41 -37.77 -98.66
CA GLY A 1204 -39.44 -36.55 -97.86
C GLY A 1204 -38.03 -36.15 -97.49
N THR A 1205 -37.80 -34.86 -97.33
CA THR A 1205 -36.50 -34.34 -96.87
C THR A 1205 -36.65 -33.61 -95.55
N PRO A 1206 -35.76 -33.87 -94.56
CA PRO A 1206 -34.71 -34.89 -94.56
C PRO A 1206 -35.24 -36.34 -94.46
N ALA A 1207 -34.45 -37.32 -94.89
CA ALA A 1207 -34.83 -38.73 -94.88
C ALA A 1207 -35.03 -39.28 -93.45
N GLY A 1208 -35.96 -40.23 -93.27
CA GLY A 1208 -36.28 -40.86 -91.97
C GLY A 1208 -37.63 -40.48 -91.37
N GLY A 1209 -38.39 -39.58 -92.01
CA GLY A 1209 -39.78 -39.28 -91.66
C GLY A 1209 -40.77 -40.38 -92.08
N THR A 1210 -41.97 -40.36 -91.52
CA THR A 1210 -43.08 -41.26 -91.87
C THR A 1210 -44.15 -40.53 -92.67
N PHE A 1211 -44.65 -41.16 -93.73
CA PHE A 1211 -45.78 -40.67 -94.51
C PHE A 1211 -47.08 -41.30 -94.03
N SER A 1212 -48.17 -40.54 -94.01
CA SER A 1212 -49.49 -41.03 -93.65
C SER A 1212 -50.57 -40.30 -94.45
N GLY A 1213 -51.63 -41.01 -94.82
CA GLY A 1213 -52.75 -40.46 -95.60
C GLY A 1213 -53.50 -41.55 -96.38
N PRO A 1214 -54.69 -41.25 -96.94
CA PRO A 1214 -55.43 -42.19 -97.77
C PRO A 1214 -54.58 -42.64 -98.98
N GLY A 1215 -54.56 -43.95 -99.27
CA GLY A 1215 -53.75 -44.53 -100.35
C GLY A 1215 -52.28 -44.79 -99.99
N VAL A 1216 -51.75 -44.23 -98.91
CA VAL A 1216 -50.33 -44.38 -98.53
C VAL A 1216 -50.09 -45.64 -97.69
N THR A 1217 -49.15 -46.50 -98.11
CA THR A 1217 -48.60 -47.60 -97.32
C THR A 1217 -47.08 -47.53 -97.28
N GLY A 1218 -46.50 -47.28 -96.10
CA GLY A 1218 -45.07 -47.06 -95.94
C GLY A 1218 -44.61 -45.78 -96.65
N THR A 1219 -43.64 -45.89 -97.56
CA THR A 1219 -43.18 -44.78 -98.41
C THR A 1219 -43.78 -44.84 -99.81
N THR A 1220 -44.98 -45.40 -99.97
CA THR A 1220 -45.61 -45.57 -101.29
C THR A 1220 -47.06 -45.08 -101.25
N PHE A 1221 -47.47 -44.26 -102.22
CA PHE A 1221 -48.85 -43.84 -102.47
C PHE A 1221 -49.43 -44.57 -103.68
#